data_AF-A0A8H8R4R2-F1
#
_entry.id   AF-A0A8H8R4R2-F1
#
_cell.length_a   1.000
_cell.length_b   1.000
_cell.length_c   1.000
_cell.angle_alpha   90.00
_cell.angle_beta   90.00
_cell.angle_gamma   90.00
#
_symmetry.space_group_name_H-M   'P 1'
#
loop_
_entity.id
_entity.type
_entity.pdbx_description
1 polymer ?
#
loop_
_entity_poly.entity_id
_entity_poly.type
_entity_poly.pdbx_seq_one_letter_code
_entity_poly.pdbx_strand_id
1 'polypeptide(L)'
;MVSKATHETLAAFVAERDWAQFHTPENLAKSVAIEAGELLECFQWGAEANPKRVREELADVLTYCLLLADRIGADPEQIVLEKLETTRKNMMNLARLEFSQAAVTTWKSHDEKHGNWPVVYVLDDGNGAAHANSNTLRDIYVGETLNAASRMNQHLKTPAKQHLKNIRVIIDERFNKSVCLDLESYLIKMLAGDGANRVLNRNNGITETQYYQREMYREGFRNIFERLKAEGVFTRSIPEIENSDLFKLSPFKALTEDQANSVEEIVNGLLIDVERGSKSTIVVQGDPGTGKTVMAIYLIKLLIDIKSFTSLEDLDSDLRFSNFFTERNQRLLHDLRIGLVVPQQSLRKSIKIVFGKTPGLQPSMVMDPFKVGEAEGIFDLLLVDETHRLNQRANQAGAVLNTKFATITSELFGSDDKSRTQLDWIRAKSRHQIFLLDAAQSVRPADLPTELLSGLVADTRASGRHFQLRTQMRVKAGSDFVSSVRWILDPHPLSYPRVRQDFGEYDFRSFDSVTHMRDQIFQRNAEVGLSRMVAGFAWPWKSKKDRNEFDIEIGQTQLRWNSVIADWISSSKAPEEVGSIHTVQGYDLNYVGVIIGLDLRFDPERRRLFIDRNSYFDKKGKENNPVLGRKYSDDDLLRFITQIYAVLMTRGIRGTYVYACDPGLREYLKVFIPTRS
;
A
#
# COMPACT_ATOMS: atom_id res chain seq x y z
N MET A 1 41.51 25.10 -3.22
CA MET A 1 42.59 24.11 -3.42
C MET A 1 43.73 24.50 -2.51
N VAL A 2 44.27 23.54 -1.78
CA VAL A 2 45.32 23.79 -0.80
C VAL A 2 46.61 24.03 -1.58
N SER A 3 47.28 25.16 -1.36
CA SER A 3 48.46 25.51 -2.15
C SER A 3 49.61 24.54 -1.86
N LYS A 4 50.51 24.35 -2.83
CA LYS A 4 51.77 23.61 -2.62
C LYS A 4 52.54 24.10 -1.38
N ALA A 5 52.51 25.42 -1.14
CA ALA A 5 53.08 26.03 0.05
C ALA A 5 52.45 25.55 1.37
N THR A 6 51.14 25.27 1.38
CA THR A 6 50.45 24.75 2.57
C THR A 6 50.80 23.28 2.83
N HIS A 7 50.94 22.47 1.76
CA HIS A 7 51.45 21.10 1.87
C HIS A 7 52.88 21.05 2.41
N GLU A 8 53.76 21.89 1.89
CA GLU A 8 55.15 21.99 2.35
C GLU A 8 55.23 22.45 3.82
N THR A 9 54.36 23.39 4.22
CA THR A 9 54.26 23.85 5.62
C THR A 9 53.78 22.73 6.54
N LEU A 10 52.78 21.94 6.11
CA LEU A 10 52.27 20.82 6.89
C LEU A 10 53.31 19.70 7.02
N ALA A 11 54.03 19.37 5.95
CA ALA A 11 55.12 18.40 5.97
C ALA A 11 56.26 18.85 6.91
N ALA A 12 56.64 20.13 6.86
CA ALA A 12 57.62 20.70 7.77
C ALA A 12 57.16 20.64 9.24
N PHE A 13 55.88 20.91 9.50
CA PHE A 13 55.29 20.84 10.84
C PHE A 13 55.29 19.41 11.41
N VAL A 14 55.01 18.41 10.57
CA VAL A 14 55.08 16.98 10.93
C VAL A 14 56.53 16.55 11.20
N ALA A 15 57.48 17.02 10.39
CA ALA A 15 58.89 16.71 10.54
C ALA A 15 59.48 17.35 11.82
N GLU A 16 59.12 18.61 12.12
CA GLU A 16 59.53 19.31 13.35
C GLU A 16 59.13 18.54 14.62
N ARG A 17 57.98 17.86 14.57
CA ARG A 17 57.39 17.14 15.70
C ARG A 17 57.68 15.64 15.73
N ASP A 18 58.44 15.14 14.75
CA ASP A 18 58.72 13.71 14.58
C ASP A 18 57.44 12.84 14.55
N TRP A 19 56.34 13.38 14.02
CA TRP A 19 55.03 12.71 14.01
C TRP A 19 54.91 11.67 12.89
N ALA A 20 55.80 11.72 11.90
CA ALA A 20 55.79 10.80 10.75
C ALA A 20 55.81 9.32 11.16
N GLN A 21 56.42 8.97 12.30
CA GLN A 21 56.46 7.61 12.82
C GLN A 21 55.09 7.03 13.21
N PHE A 22 54.11 7.88 13.51
CA PHE A 22 52.75 7.48 13.92
C PHE A 22 51.73 7.54 12.77
N HIS A 23 52.10 8.15 11.65
CA HIS A 23 51.26 8.39 10.47
C HIS A 23 51.21 7.17 9.54
N THR A 24 50.68 6.03 10.02
CA THR A 24 50.30 4.92 9.13
C THR A 24 48.98 5.24 8.43
N PRO A 25 48.70 4.67 7.23
CA PRO A 25 47.41 4.87 6.57
C PRO A 25 46.21 4.52 7.47
N GLU A 26 46.34 3.47 8.28
CA GLU A 26 45.32 3.06 9.25
C GLU A 26 45.09 4.13 10.33
N ASN A 27 46.16 4.66 10.93
CA ASN A 27 46.05 5.66 12.00
C ASN A 27 45.51 7.00 11.47
N LEU A 28 45.95 7.41 10.28
CA LEU A 28 45.44 8.61 9.64
C LEU A 28 43.97 8.47 9.25
N ALA A 29 43.54 7.31 8.74
CA ALA A 29 42.12 7.04 8.47
C ALA A 29 41.27 7.06 9.75
N LYS A 30 41.78 6.51 10.86
CA LYS A 30 41.13 6.63 12.18
C LYS A 30 41.03 8.08 12.63
N SER A 31 42.08 8.87 12.44
CA SER A 31 42.10 10.30 12.79
C SER A 31 41.07 11.08 11.96
N VAL A 32 40.98 10.85 10.65
CA VAL A 32 39.92 11.42 9.80
C VAL A 32 38.53 11.11 10.34
N ALA A 33 38.28 9.88 10.78
CA ALA A 33 36.98 9.49 11.33
C ALA A 33 36.68 10.16 12.68
N ILE A 34 37.70 10.34 13.53
CA ILE A 34 37.59 11.02 14.83
C ILE A 34 37.23 12.50 14.59
N GLU A 35 38.02 13.22 13.79
CA GLU A 35 37.78 14.64 13.51
C GLU A 35 36.45 14.88 12.78
N ALA A 36 36.05 13.94 11.91
CA ALA A 36 34.72 14.01 11.28
C ALA A 36 33.59 13.85 12.30
N GLY A 37 33.83 13.09 13.38
CA GLY A 37 32.95 13.01 14.55
C GLY A 37 32.87 14.34 15.30
N GLU A 38 34.00 14.99 15.56
CA GLU A 38 34.05 16.31 16.23
C GLU A 38 33.36 17.40 15.40
N LEU A 39 33.53 17.36 14.08
CA LEU A 39 32.79 18.21 13.14
C LEU A 39 31.28 17.96 13.20
N LEU A 40 30.86 16.69 13.32
CA LEU A 40 29.45 16.33 13.46
C LEU A 40 28.86 16.81 14.80
N GLU A 41 29.62 16.75 15.90
CA GLU A 41 29.20 17.21 17.23
C GLU A 41 28.81 18.69 17.23
N CYS A 42 29.37 19.52 16.34
CA CYS A 42 28.97 20.92 16.17
C CYS A 42 27.47 21.08 15.87
N PHE A 43 26.81 20.04 15.34
CA PHE A 43 25.40 20.02 14.95
C PHE A 43 24.52 19.11 15.83
N GLN A 44 25.07 18.55 16.93
CA GLN A 44 24.37 17.56 17.76
C GLN A 44 23.04 18.08 18.36
N TRP A 45 22.95 19.38 18.64
CA TRP A 45 21.81 19.99 19.34
C TRP A 45 20.90 20.84 18.43
N GLY A 46 21.14 20.84 17.12
CA GLY A 46 20.34 21.60 16.15
C GLY A 46 21.14 22.06 14.93
N ALA A 47 20.46 22.69 13.97
CA ALA A 47 21.07 23.17 12.72
C ALA A 47 21.95 24.43 12.88
N GLU A 48 21.84 25.15 14.00
CA GLU A 48 22.63 26.34 14.30
C GLU A 48 23.93 25.97 15.06
N ALA A 49 25.04 25.86 14.31
CA ALA A 49 26.37 25.58 14.86
C ALA A 49 27.23 26.85 14.99
N ASN A 50 28.20 26.84 15.90
CA ASN A 50 29.19 27.92 16.00
C ASN A 50 30.09 27.94 14.74
N PRO A 51 30.05 28.98 13.89
CA PRO A 51 30.79 29.01 12.63
C PRO A 51 32.31 29.01 12.78
N LYS A 52 32.82 29.35 13.97
CA LYS A 52 34.26 29.29 14.27
C LYS A 52 34.67 27.84 14.52
N ARG A 53 33.97 27.14 15.42
CA ARG A 53 34.25 25.75 15.75
C ARG A 53 34.13 24.86 14.51
N VAL A 54 33.07 25.02 13.71
CA VAL A 54 32.91 24.28 12.44
C VAL A 54 34.11 24.47 11.49
N ARG A 55 34.72 25.67 11.46
CA ARG A 55 35.90 25.93 10.63
C ARG A 55 37.17 25.29 11.19
N GLU A 56 37.29 25.19 12.50
CA GLU A 56 38.41 24.52 13.19
C GLU A 56 38.34 23.01 12.93
N GLU A 57 37.22 22.36 13.26
CA GLU A 57 37.08 20.90 13.06
C GLU A 57 37.18 20.52 11.57
N LEU A 58 36.65 21.35 10.66
CA LEU A 58 36.80 21.14 9.22
C LEU A 58 38.26 21.23 8.78
N ALA A 59 39.05 22.13 9.38
CA ALA A 59 40.48 22.24 9.08
C ALA A 59 41.24 21.00 9.55
N ASP A 60 40.87 20.41 10.68
CA ASP A 60 41.49 19.19 11.20
C ASP A 60 41.15 17.97 10.32
N VAL A 61 39.89 17.83 9.90
CA VAL A 61 39.48 16.82 8.92
C VAL A 61 40.28 16.94 7.62
N LEU A 62 40.43 18.17 7.10
CA LEU A 62 41.20 18.41 5.89
C LEU A 62 42.69 18.09 6.10
N THR A 63 43.25 18.47 7.24
CA THR A 63 44.66 18.21 7.57
C THR A 63 44.99 16.72 7.56
N TYR A 64 44.19 15.89 8.25
CA TYR A 64 44.42 14.45 8.23
C TYR A 64 44.12 13.80 6.87
N CYS A 65 43.16 14.33 6.10
CA CYS A 65 42.96 13.90 4.70
C CYS A 65 44.21 14.16 3.85
N LEU A 66 44.86 15.32 3.99
CA LEU A 66 46.08 15.67 3.26
C LEU A 66 47.26 14.80 3.70
N LEU A 67 47.43 14.55 5.00
CA LEU A 67 48.45 13.65 5.53
C LEU A 67 48.24 12.22 5.04
N LEU A 68 46.99 11.76 4.97
CA LEU A 68 46.65 10.43 4.45
C LEU A 68 46.98 10.34 2.96
N ALA A 69 46.60 11.34 2.17
CA ALA A 69 46.89 11.41 0.76
C ALA A 69 48.41 11.36 0.48
N ASP A 70 49.20 12.14 1.23
CA ASP A 70 50.67 12.10 1.17
C ASP A 70 51.20 10.70 1.52
N ARG A 71 50.68 10.09 2.58
CA ARG A 71 51.13 8.78 3.04
C ARG A 71 50.85 7.64 2.05
N ILE A 72 49.77 7.74 1.28
CA ILE A 72 49.41 6.75 0.24
C ILE A 72 49.93 7.12 -1.16
N GLY A 73 50.62 8.26 -1.30
CA GLY A 73 51.14 8.74 -2.58
C GLY A 73 50.06 9.21 -3.57
N ALA A 74 48.92 9.70 -3.07
CA ALA A 74 47.84 10.23 -3.87
C ALA A 74 47.88 11.76 -3.90
N ASP A 75 47.74 12.36 -5.08
CA ASP A 75 47.56 13.81 -5.20
C ASP A 75 46.10 14.19 -4.86
N PRO A 76 45.85 14.99 -3.79
CA PRO A 76 44.50 15.29 -3.34
C PRO A 76 43.64 16.00 -4.39
N GLU A 77 44.24 16.85 -5.22
CA GLU A 77 43.52 17.57 -6.26
C GLU A 77 43.10 16.61 -7.37
N GLN A 78 44.03 15.79 -7.85
CA GLN A 78 43.79 14.80 -8.89
C GLN A 78 42.72 13.79 -8.46
N ILE A 79 42.81 13.20 -7.26
CA ILE A 79 41.80 12.22 -6.81
C ILE A 79 40.40 12.85 -6.67
N VAL A 80 40.31 14.12 -6.26
CA VAL A 80 39.04 14.85 -6.18
C VAL A 80 38.51 15.15 -7.58
N LEU A 81 39.36 15.62 -8.50
CA LEU A 81 38.96 15.90 -9.89
C LEU A 81 38.54 14.64 -10.63
N GLU A 82 39.28 13.53 -10.50
CA GLU A 82 38.94 12.22 -11.05
C GLU A 82 37.61 11.71 -10.47
N LYS A 83 37.41 11.87 -9.15
CA LYS A 83 36.14 11.50 -8.51
C LYS A 83 34.99 12.37 -8.98
N LEU A 84 35.18 13.69 -9.12
CA LEU A 84 34.18 14.63 -9.62
C LEU A 84 33.84 14.35 -11.08
N GLU A 85 34.83 14.01 -11.92
CA GLU A 85 34.60 13.66 -13.31
C GLU A 85 33.89 12.32 -13.46
N THR A 86 34.26 11.32 -12.65
CA THR A 86 33.52 10.06 -12.51
C THR A 86 32.09 10.32 -12.05
N THR A 87 31.88 11.20 -11.06
CA THR A 87 30.55 11.57 -10.56
C THR A 87 29.73 12.32 -11.62
N ARG A 88 30.38 13.14 -12.44
CA ARG A 88 29.77 13.89 -13.56
C ARG A 88 29.43 12.98 -14.74
N LYS A 89 30.25 11.97 -15.05
CA LYS A 89 29.94 10.93 -16.05
C LYS A 89 28.82 10.00 -15.58
N ASN A 90 28.79 9.71 -14.28
CA ASN A 90 27.72 8.97 -13.61
C ASN A 90 26.47 9.82 -13.31
N MET A 91 26.41 11.09 -13.74
CA MET A 91 25.19 11.89 -13.59
C MET A 91 24.15 11.43 -14.60
N MET A 92 23.06 10.88 -14.07
CA MET A 92 21.82 10.64 -14.79
C MET A 92 21.43 11.83 -15.68
N ASN A 93 21.27 11.53 -16.97
CA ASN A 93 20.83 12.45 -18.01
C ASN A 93 19.33 12.27 -18.25
N LEU A 94 18.61 13.39 -18.35
CA LEU A 94 17.19 13.43 -18.68
C LEU A 94 17.03 14.19 -20.00
N ALA A 95 16.95 13.45 -21.10
CA ALA A 95 16.77 14.03 -22.43
C ALA A 95 15.30 14.37 -22.68
N ARG A 96 15.04 15.51 -23.32
CA ARG A 96 13.70 15.97 -23.68
C ARG A 96 13.56 16.07 -25.19
N LEU A 97 12.51 15.48 -25.73
CA LEU A 97 12.26 15.45 -27.18
C LEU A 97 10.79 15.70 -27.46
N GLU A 98 10.50 16.24 -28.63
CA GLU A 98 9.19 16.13 -29.22
C GLU A 98 8.95 14.66 -29.63
N PHE A 99 7.73 14.18 -29.47
CA PHE A 99 7.30 12.86 -29.94
C PHE A 99 7.07 12.90 -31.47
N SER A 100 8.16 13.05 -32.22
CA SER A 100 8.16 13.10 -33.68
C SER A 100 9.31 12.29 -34.28
N GLN A 101 9.09 11.74 -35.47
CA GLN A 101 10.10 10.94 -36.18
C GLN A 101 11.40 11.72 -36.41
N ALA A 102 11.28 13.02 -36.72
CA ALA A 102 12.41 13.91 -36.96
C ALA A 102 13.25 14.10 -35.68
N ALA A 103 12.61 14.46 -34.56
CA ALA A 103 13.29 14.67 -33.29
C ALA A 103 14.03 13.41 -32.81
N VAL A 104 13.39 12.23 -32.92
CA VAL A 104 14.00 10.95 -32.54
C VAL A 104 15.23 10.62 -33.42
N THR A 105 15.14 10.88 -34.73
CA THR A 105 16.23 10.60 -35.67
C THR A 105 17.43 11.51 -35.41
N THR A 106 17.17 12.81 -35.20
CA THR A 106 18.21 13.78 -34.83
C THR A 106 18.84 13.42 -33.49
N TRP A 107 18.04 13.08 -32.48
CA TRP A 107 18.57 12.72 -31.17
C TRP A 107 19.47 11.47 -31.23
N LYS A 108 19.05 10.43 -31.97
CA LYS A 108 19.84 9.21 -32.16
C LYS A 108 21.24 9.49 -32.72
N SER A 109 21.41 10.50 -33.59
CA SER A 109 22.72 10.78 -34.21
C SER A 109 23.74 11.45 -33.28
N HIS A 110 23.32 11.92 -32.09
CA HIS A 110 24.21 12.64 -31.16
C HIS A 110 25.02 11.71 -30.25
N ASP A 111 24.52 10.51 -29.95
CA ASP A 111 25.18 9.55 -29.06
C ASP A 111 24.73 8.12 -29.41
N GLU A 112 25.68 7.18 -29.48
CA GLU A 112 25.38 5.77 -29.73
C GLU A 112 24.44 5.16 -28.68
N LYS A 113 24.56 5.61 -27.42
CA LYS A 113 23.70 5.18 -26.31
C LYS A 113 22.22 5.48 -26.56
N HIS A 114 21.88 6.47 -27.39
CA HIS A 114 20.48 6.78 -27.73
C HIS A 114 19.81 5.68 -28.58
N GLY A 115 20.60 4.83 -29.25
CA GLY A 115 20.11 3.70 -30.04
C GLY A 115 20.43 2.33 -29.45
N ASN A 116 21.35 2.24 -28.49
CA ASN A 116 21.88 0.98 -27.98
C ASN A 116 22.28 1.10 -26.50
N TRP A 117 21.31 1.40 -25.63
CA TRP A 117 21.50 1.48 -24.19
C TRP A 117 20.18 1.19 -23.46
N PRO A 118 20.19 0.52 -22.29
CA PRO A 118 19.03 0.40 -21.44
C PRO A 118 18.57 1.77 -20.95
N VAL A 119 17.35 2.16 -21.30
CA VAL A 119 16.74 3.42 -20.87
C VAL A 119 15.33 3.21 -20.36
N VAL A 120 14.86 4.17 -19.56
CA VAL A 120 13.44 4.33 -19.24
C VAL A 120 12.97 5.65 -19.83
N TYR A 121 11.76 5.69 -20.38
CA TYR A 121 11.20 6.90 -20.97
C TYR A 121 9.76 7.12 -20.54
N VAL A 122 9.35 8.39 -20.55
CA VAL A 122 7.99 8.86 -20.26
C VAL A 122 7.47 9.62 -21.48
N LEU A 123 6.29 9.25 -21.96
CA LEU A 123 5.55 9.92 -23.02
C LEU A 123 4.29 10.58 -22.48
N ASP A 124 3.98 11.81 -22.88
CA ASP A 124 2.73 12.48 -22.53
C ASP A 124 2.14 13.33 -23.66
N ASP A 125 0.86 13.65 -23.57
CA ASP A 125 0.07 14.40 -24.56
C ASP A 125 0.27 15.94 -24.55
N GLY A 126 1.15 16.45 -23.68
CA GLY A 126 1.42 17.88 -23.52
C GLY A 126 0.38 18.66 -22.73
N ASN A 127 -0.68 18.03 -22.22
CA ASN A 127 -1.59 18.66 -21.28
C ASN A 127 -0.88 18.77 -19.92
N GLY A 128 -0.21 19.90 -19.66
CA GLY A 128 0.61 20.06 -18.46
C GLY A 128 -0.16 19.89 -17.13
N ALA A 129 0.57 19.50 -16.09
CA ALA A 129 0.11 19.50 -14.69
C ALA A 129 -0.49 20.84 -14.22
N ALA A 130 -0.13 21.95 -14.88
CA ALA A 130 -0.63 23.30 -14.62
C ALA A 130 -2.13 23.49 -14.91
N HIS A 131 -2.80 22.49 -15.49
CA HIS A 131 -4.25 22.44 -15.65
C HIS A 131 -4.96 21.56 -14.63
N ALA A 132 -4.43 21.41 -13.41
CA ALA A 132 -5.11 20.71 -12.30
C ALA A 132 -6.51 21.27 -11.95
N ASN A 133 -6.89 22.44 -12.48
CA ASN A 133 -8.24 23.02 -12.40
C ASN A 133 -9.18 22.59 -13.54
N SER A 134 -8.69 21.88 -14.55
CA SER A 134 -9.54 21.25 -15.58
C SER A 134 -9.78 19.79 -15.17
N ASN A 135 -11.01 19.30 -15.34
CA ASN A 135 -11.39 17.91 -15.06
C ASN A 135 -10.73 16.89 -16.02
N THR A 136 -9.71 17.30 -16.79
CA THR A 136 -9.10 16.51 -17.87
C THR A 136 -7.79 15.90 -17.38
N LEU A 137 -7.74 14.57 -17.36
CA LEU A 137 -6.52 13.81 -17.03
C LEU A 137 -5.51 13.91 -18.19
N ARG A 138 -4.23 13.96 -17.86
CA ARG A 138 -3.13 13.86 -18.83
C ARG A 138 -2.89 12.41 -19.24
N ASP A 139 -2.87 12.12 -20.54
CA ASP A 139 -2.44 10.81 -21.03
C ASP A 139 -0.93 10.65 -20.88
N ILE A 140 -0.52 9.56 -20.23
CA ILE A 140 0.90 9.28 -19.97
C ILE A 140 1.22 7.80 -20.16
N TYR A 141 2.39 7.52 -20.69
CA TYR A 141 2.92 6.17 -20.88
C TYR A 141 4.37 6.12 -20.41
N VAL A 142 4.73 5.08 -19.65
CA VAL A 142 6.13 4.80 -19.29
C VAL A 142 6.57 3.55 -20.04
N GLY A 143 7.82 3.51 -20.50
CA GLY A 143 8.37 2.27 -21.01
C GLY A 143 9.87 2.18 -20.76
N GLU A 144 10.38 0.97 -20.83
CA GLU A 144 11.82 0.73 -20.96
C GLU A 144 12.16 0.11 -22.31
N THR A 145 13.44 0.21 -22.70
CA THR A 145 13.96 -0.46 -23.89
C THR A 145 15.49 -0.43 -23.92
N LEU A 146 16.09 -1.34 -24.68
CA LEU A 146 17.51 -1.31 -25.04
C LEU A 146 17.77 -0.45 -26.30
N ASN A 147 16.73 -0.07 -27.04
CA ASN A 147 16.83 0.73 -28.26
C ASN A 147 15.71 1.78 -28.32
N ALA A 148 15.98 2.94 -27.70
CA ALA A 148 15.03 4.02 -27.56
C ALA A 148 14.49 4.49 -28.90
N ALA A 149 15.36 4.73 -29.88
CA ALA A 149 14.96 5.23 -31.19
C ALA A 149 14.01 4.26 -31.94
N SER A 150 14.32 2.96 -31.96
CA SER A 150 13.46 1.96 -32.59
C SER A 150 12.10 1.88 -31.89
N ARG A 151 12.12 1.86 -30.55
CA ARG A 151 10.90 1.81 -29.74
C ARG A 151 10.02 3.04 -29.91
N MET A 152 10.59 4.25 -30.02
CA MET A 152 9.80 5.46 -30.30
C MET A 152 9.14 5.41 -31.68
N ASN A 153 9.86 4.96 -32.70
CA ASN A 153 9.30 4.80 -34.06
C ASN A 153 8.15 3.77 -34.10
N GLN A 154 8.23 2.74 -33.26
CA GLN A 154 7.14 1.79 -33.08
C GLN A 154 5.91 2.47 -32.44
N HIS A 155 6.09 3.21 -31.34
CA HIS A 155 4.98 3.93 -30.70
C HIS A 155 4.32 4.96 -31.61
N LEU A 156 5.08 5.63 -32.50
CA LEU A 156 4.54 6.56 -33.50
C LEU A 156 3.59 5.88 -34.50
N LYS A 157 3.73 4.57 -34.71
CA LYS A 157 2.83 3.77 -35.57
C LYS A 157 1.63 3.21 -34.81
N THR A 158 1.68 3.15 -33.48
CA THR A 158 0.59 2.64 -32.63
C THR A 158 -0.54 3.68 -32.53
N PRO A 159 -1.75 3.43 -33.07
CA PRO A 159 -2.84 4.42 -33.10
C PRO A 159 -3.19 4.98 -31.72
N ALA A 160 -3.15 4.13 -30.68
CA ALA A 160 -3.45 4.53 -29.30
C ALA A 160 -2.45 5.53 -28.70
N LYS A 161 -1.28 5.74 -29.31
CA LYS A 161 -0.19 6.59 -28.78
C LYS A 161 0.15 7.79 -29.67
N GLN A 162 -0.44 7.87 -30.87
CA GLN A 162 -0.18 8.96 -31.84
C GLN A 162 -0.55 10.36 -31.35
N HIS A 163 -1.42 10.46 -30.35
CA HIS A 163 -1.82 11.75 -29.75
C HIS A 163 -0.80 12.30 -28.75
N LEU A 164 0.19 11.50 -28.34
CA LEU A 164 1.25 11.91 -27.43
C LEU A 164 2.18 12.92 -28.13
N LYS A 165 2.83 13.81 -27.36
CA LYS A 165 3.58 14.95 -27.89
C LYS A 165 4.99 15.09 -27.34
N ASN A 166 5.22 14.64 -26.11
CA ASN A 166 6.50 14.83 -25.43
C ASN A 166 7.15 13.48 -25.09
N ILE A 167 8.48 13.46 -25.12
CA ILE A 167 9.31 12.35 -24.64
C ILE A 167 10.28 12.88 -23.59
N ARG A 168 10.40 12.16 -22.48
CA ARG A 168 11.51 12.30 -21.54
C ARG A 168 12.24 10.97 -21.45
N VAL A 169 13.53 10.94 -21.79
CA VAL A 169 14.35 9.72 -21.73
C VAL A 169 15.35 9.83 -20.59
N ILE A 170 15.29 8.88 -19.67
CA ILE A 170 16.15 8.75 -18.50
C ILE A 170 17.29 7.81 -18.86
N ILE A 171 18.51 8.34 -18.86
CA ILE A 171 19.74 7.62 -19.18
C ILE A 171 20.67 7.70 -17.99
N ASP A 172 21.19 6.56 -17.54
CA ASP A 172 22.22 6.47 -16.51
C ASP A 172 23.20 5.35 -16.89
N GLU A 173 24.49 5.58 -16.68
CA GLU A 173 25.55 4.61 -17.03
C GLU A 173 25.51 3.33 -16.19
N ARG A 174 24.79 3.35 -15.06
CA ARG A 174 24.63 2.20 -14.17
C ARG A 174 23.40 1.36 -14.53
N PHE A 175 22.56 1.82 -15.46
CA PHE A 175 21.35 1.09 -15.81
C PHE A 175 21.68 -0.21 -16.54
N ASN A 176 20.97 -1.26 -16.13
CA ASN A 176 20.84 -2.52 -16.84
C ASN A 176 19.34 -2.81 -16.98
N LYS A 177 18.99 -3.86 -17.74
CA LYS A 177 17.59 -4.22 -18.01
C LYS A 177 16.76 -4.37 -16.73
N SER A 178 17.29 -4.99 -15.68
CA SER A 178 16.58 -5.18 -14.40
C SER A 178 16.30 -3.86 -13.69
N VAL A 179 17.26 -2.92 -13.68
CA VAL A 179 17.09 -1.58 -13.11
C VAL A 179 16.02 -0.80 -13.89
N CYS A 180 16.03 -0.87 -15.21
CA CYS A 180 15.04 -0.19 -16.04
C CYS A 180 13.62 -0.73 -15.82
N LEU A 181 13.46 -2.05 -15.69
CA LEU A 181 12.15 -2.67 -15.39
C LEU A 181 11.60 -2.24 -14.01
N ASP A 182 12.46 -2.17 -12.99
CA ASP A 182 12.06 -1.72 -11.65
C ASP A 182 11.74 -0.21 -11.63
N LEU A 183 12.51 0.60 -12.36
CA LEU A 183 12.25 2.03 -12.51
C LEU A 183 10.97 2.31 -13.30
N GLU A 184 10.73 1.60 -14.41
CA GLU A 184 9.48 1.68 -15.16
C GLU A 184 8.30 1.35 -14.24
N SER A 185 8.35 0.21 -13.54
CA SER A 185 7.30 -0.21 -12.61
C SER A 185 7.09 0.80 -11.48
N TYR A 186 8.16 1.38 -10.95
CA TYR A 186 8.11 2.45 -9.96
C TYR A 186 7.38 3.68 -10.50
N LEU A 187 7.75 4.19 -11.68
CA LEU A 187 7.16 5.38 -12.28
C LEU A 187 5.69 5.17 -12.65
N ILE A 188 5.31 4.03 -13.24
CA ILE A 188 3.91 3.68 -13.55
C ILE A 188 3.07 3.76 -12.27
N LYS A 189 3.53 3.13 -11.19
CA LYS A 189 2.83 3.09 -9.90
C LYS A 189 2.67 4.50 -9.31
N MET A 190 3.73 5.32 -9.34
CA MET A 190 3.68 6.69 -8.84
C MET A 190 2.75 7.57 -9.68
N LEU A 191 2.81 7.46 -11.02
CA LEU A 191 1.98 8.26 -11.94
C LEU A 191 0.50 7.94 -11.81
N ALA A 192 0.16 6.66 -11.60
CA ALA A 192 -1.21 6.23 -11.36
C ALA A 192 -1.76 6.80 -10.04
N GLY A 193 -0.91 6.91 -9.02
CA GLY A 193 -1.27 7.47 -7.71
C GLY A 193 -1.34 9.01 -7.66
N ASP A 194 -0.63 9.71 -8.54
CA ASP A 194 -0.58 11.18 -8.61
C ASP A 194 -1.98 11.79 -8.81
N GLY A 195 -2.83 11.12 -9.59
CA GLY A 195 -4.22 11.49 -9.78
C GLY A 195 -4.49 12.57 -10.83
N ALA A 196 -3.44 13.18 -11.40
CA ALA A 196 -3.55 14.04 -12.59
C ALA A 196 -3.44 13.26 -13.91
N ASN A 197 -3.12 11.97 -13.85
CA ASN A 197 -2.76 11.16 -15.01
C ASN A 197 -3.77 10.06 -15.33
N ARG A 198 -3.93 9.78 -16.62
CA ARG A 198 -4.47 8.53 -17.15
C ARG A 198 -3.30 7.72 -17.71
N VAL A 199 -2.88 6.71 -16.95
CA VAL A 199 -1.73 5.87 -17.28
C VAL A 199 -2.13 4.82 -18.32
N LEU A 200 -1.52 4.88 -19.50
CA LEU A 200 -1.87 4.07 -20.67
C LEU A 200 -1.23 2.66 -20.65
N ASN A 201 -0.38 2.36 -19.67
CA ASN A 201 0.27 1.06 -19.52
C ASN A 201 -0.74 -0.09 -19.32
N ARG A 202 -0.31 -1.32 -19.66
CA ARG A 202 -1.05 -2.57 -19.46
C ARG A 202 -0.55 -3.32 -18.21
N ASN A 203 -1.34 -4.25 -17.70
CA ASN A 203 -1.00 -5.12 -16.57
C ASN A 203 -0.40 -6.48 -17.01
N ASN A 204 0.65 -6.47 -17.83
CA ASN A 204 1.22 -7.70 -18.39
C ASN A 204 2.48 -8.23 -17.69
N GLY A 205 3.08 -7.49 -16.74
CA GLY A 205 4.36 -7.91 -16.16
C GLY A 205 4.87 -7.19 -14.90
N ILE A 206 4.03 -6.45 -14.17
CA ILE A 206 4.47 -5.72 -12.97
C ILE A 206 4.68 -6.71 -11.83
N THR A 207 5.93 -7.11 -11.60
CA THR A 207 6.32 -8.05 -10.53
C THR A 207 7.43 -7.45 -9.68
N GLU A 208 7.42 -7.77 -8.38
CA GLU A 208 8.41 -7.26 -7.42
C GLU A 208 9.63 -8.19 -7.35
N THR A 209 10.48 -8.17 -8.37
CA THR A 209 11.68 -9.03 -8.43
C THR A 209 12.89 -8.42 -7.72
N GLN A 210 13.71 -9.26 -7.08
CA GLN A 210 14.99 -8.87 -6.50
C GLN A 210 16.11 -8.95 -7.55
N TYR A 211 17.07 -8.03 -7.49
CA TYR A 211 18.26 -8.02 -8.35
C TYR A 211 19.45 -7.37 -7.65
N TYR A 212 20.64 -7.58 -8.22
CA TYR A 212 21.90 -7.14 -7.63
C TYR A 212 21.90 -5.62 -7.34
N GLN A 213 22.20 -5.25 -6.09
CA GLN A 213 22.27 -3.87 -5.60
C GLN A 213 20.97 -3.04 -5.74
N ARG A 214 19.80 -3.69 -5.81
CA ARG A 214 18.49 -3.02 -5.97
C ARG A 214 18.26 -1.81 -5.05
N GLU A 215 18.57 -1.91 -3.76
CA GLU A 215 18.33 -0.81 -2.82
C GLU A 215 19.13 0.45 -3.17
N MET A 216 20.39 0.30 -3.60
CA MET A 216 21.22 1.41 -4.08
C MET A 216 20.59 2.10 -5.30
N TYR A 217 19.97 1.34 -6.23
CA TYR A 217 19.28 1.93 -7.37
C TYR A 217 17.99 2.64 -6.98
N ARG A 218 17.23 2.08 -6.04
CA ARG A 218 15.97 2.67 -5.53
C ARG A 218 16.19 4.01 -4.82
N GLU A 219 17.34 4.22 -4.18
CA GLU A 219 17.72 5.54 -3.67
C GLU A 219 17.77 6.58 -4.81
N GLY A 220 18.32 6.20 -5.97
CA GLY A 220 18.34 7.02 -7.18
C GLY A 220 16.96 7.34 -7.76
N PHE A 221 15.97 6.46 -7.57
CA PHE A 221 14.61 6.66 -8.09
C PHE A 221 13.93 7.89 -7.49
N ARG A 222 14.25 8.25 -6.25
CA ARG A 222 13.73 9.48 -5.63
C ARG A 222 14.25 10.73 -6.33
N ASN A 223 15.53 10.73 -6.75
CA ASN A 223 16.10 11.84 -7.52
C ASN A 223 15.41 11.95 -8.89
N ILE A 224 15.20 10.81 -9.57
CA ILE A 224 14.43 10.75 -10.83
C ILE A 224 13.04 11.36 -10.64
N PHE A 225 12.34 10.94 -9.59
CA PHE A 225 11.01 11.44 -9.28
C PHE A 225 11.01 12.97 -9.09
N GLU A 226 11.90 13.52 -8.27
CA GLU A 226 11.95 14.96 -8.03
C GLU A 226 12.30 15.76 -9.29
N ARG A 227 13.18 15.24 -10.16
CA ARG A 227 13.45 15.89 -11.46
C ARG A 227 12.24 15.86 -12.39
N LEU A 228 11.57 14.72 -12.50
CA LEU A 228 10.34 14.58 -13.28
C LEU A 228 9.22 15.49 -12.74
N LYS A 229 9.11 15.61 -11.41
CA LYS A 229 8.19 16.53 -10.74
C LYS A 229 8.50 17.99 -11.09
N ALA A 230 9.77 18.39 -11.07
CA ALA A 230 10.20 19.74 -11.48
C ALA A 230 9.88 20.03 -12.96
N GLU A 231 9.79 19.00 -13.81
CA GLU A 231 9.36 19.11 -15.21
C GLU A 231 7.83 19.02 -15.41
N GLY A 232 7.05 19.00 -14.33
CA GLY A 232 5.59 18.93 -14.36
C GLY A 232 5.04 17.54 -14.69
N VAL A 233 5.85 16.47 -14.61
CA VAL A 233 5.39 15.07 -14.77
C VAL A 233 4.65 14.58 -13.51
N PHE A 234 4.97 15.12 -12.34
CA PHE A 234 4.22 14.85 -11.11
C PHE A 234 3.65 16.14 -10.54
N THR A 235 2.49 16.04 -9.91
CA THR A 235 1.81 17.17 -9.24
C THR A 235 1.96 17.11 -7.72
N ARG A 236 2.20 15.91 -7.20
CA ARG A 236 2.28 15.62 -5.77
C ARG A 236 3.68 15.12 -5.38
N SER A 237 4.01 15.25 -4.11
CA SER A 237 5.19 14.61 -3.51
C SER A 237 5.00 13.11 -3.34
N ILE A 238 6.11 12.37 -3.15
CA ILE A 238 6.07 10.93 -2.89
C ILE A 238 5.13 10.59 -1.72
N PRO A 239 5.21 11.23 -0.54
CA PRO A 239 4.33 10.90 0.58
C PRO A 239 2.84 11.16 0.30
N GLU A 240 2.51 12.22 -0.44
CA GLU A 240 1.13 12.51 -0.83
C GLU A 240 0.55 11.44 -1.77
N ILE A 241 1.38 10.97 -2.71
CA ILE A 241 1.01 9.90 -3.64
C ILE A 241 0.83 8.58 -2.88
N GLU A 242 1.83 8.15 -2.12
CA GLU A 242 1.82 6.87 -1.41
C GLU A 242 0.67 6.74 -0.39
N ASN A 243 0.28 7.86 0.22
CA ASN A 243 -0.84 7.92 1.16
C ASN A 243 -2.22 7.89 0.47
N SER A 244 -2.31 8.14 -0.83
CA SER A 244 -3.57 8.21 -1.56
C SER A 244 -4.21 6.83 -1.84
N ASP A 245 -5.55 6.79 -1.86
CA ASP A 245 -6.30 5.59 -2.28
C ASP A 245 -5.98 5.20 -3.73
N LEU A 246 -5.69 6.18 -4.60
CA LEU A 246 -5.30 5.95 -5.99
C LEU A 246 -4.03 5.11 -6.09
N PHE A 247 -3.06 5.35 -5.22
CA PHE A 247 -1.83 4.57 -5.16
C PHE A 247 -2.05 3.21 -4.50
N LYS A 248 -2.72 3.19 -3.33
CA LYS A 248 -2.91 1.97 -2.53
C LYS A 248 -3.73 0.90 -3.26
N LEU A 249 -4.75 1.33 -4.02
CA LEU A 249 -5.68 0.49 -4.77
C LEU A 249 -5.38 0.48 -6.28
N SER A 250 -4.21 0.98 -6.69
CA SER A 250 -3.82 1.05 -8.09
C SER A 250 -3.82 -0.34 -8.74
N PRO A 251 -4.39 -0.50 -9.95
CA PRO A 251 -4.24 -1.74 -10.72
C PRO A 251 -2.78 -2.01 -11.10
N PHE A 252 -1.92 -1.00 -11.08
CA PHE A 252 -0.51 -1.10 -11.46
C PHE A 252 0.41 -1.44 -10.28
N LYS A 253 -0.14 -1.85 -9.14
CA LYS A 253 0.67 -2.29 -8.01
C LYS A 253 1.27 -3.65 -8.35
N ALA A 254 2.58 -3.79 -8.11
CA ALA A 254 3.26 -5.06 -8.28
C ALA A 254 2.60 -6.13 -7.40
N LEU A 255 2.36 -7.29 -7.99
CA LEU A 255 1.89 -8.46 -7.25
C LEU A 255 3.08 -9.15 -6.58
N THR A 256 2.83 -9.72 -5.41
CA THR A 256 3.74 -10.70 -4.81
C THR A 256 3.77 -11.98 -5.64
N GLU A 257 4.77 -12.82 -5.44
CA GLU A 257 4.90 -14.08 -6.20
C GLU A 257 3.68 -15.00 -6.01
N ASP A 258 3.19 -15.16 -4.77
CA ASP A 258 2.00 -15.97 -4.47
C ASP A 258 0.71 -15.40 -5.08
N GLN A 259 0.56 -14.07 -5.12
CA GLN A 259 -0.54 -13.41 -5.82
C GLN A 259 -0.47 -13.61 -7.32
N ALA A 260 0.71 -13.43 -7.92
CA ALA A 260 0.90 -13.56 -9.35
C ALA A 260 0.71 -15.01 -9.82
N ASN A 261 1.17 -16.01 -9.06
CA ASN A 261 0.87 -17.43 -9.30
C ASN A 261 -0.64 -17.68 -9.25
N SER A 262 -1.33 -17.16 -8.22
CA SER A 262 -2.78 -17.31 -8.07
C SER A 262 -3.54 -16.66 -9.24
N VAL A 263 -3.14 -15.46 -9.68
CA VAL A 263 -3.75 -14.78 -10.84
C VAL A 263 -3.58 -15.61 -12.11
N GLU A 264 -2.39 -16.14 -12.35
CA GLU A 264 -2.10 -16.97 -13.53
C GLU A 264 -2.96 -18.24 -13.58
N GLU A 265 -3.04 -18.97 -12.48
CA GLU A 265 -3.88 -20.18 -12.38
C GLU A 265 -5.38 -19.86 -12.50
N ILE A 266 -5.83 -18.76 -11.90
CA ILE A 266 -7.22 -18.30 -12.00
C ILE A 266 -7.59 -17.93 -13.44
N VAL A 267 -6.75 -17.17 -14.14
CA VAL A 267 -7.01 -16.76 -15.53
C VAL A 267 -7.04 -17.99 -16.44
N ASN A 268 -6.06 -18.89 -16.31
CA ASN A 268 -6.04 -20.16 -17.05
C ASN A 268 -7.32 -20.98 -16.81
N GLY A 269 -7.69 -21.20 -15.55
CA GLY A 269 -8.88 -21.96 -15.18
C GLY A 269 -10.17 -21.32 -15.68
N LEU A 270 -10.27 -19.98 -15.62
CA LEU A 270 -11.42 -19.23 -16.11
C LEU A 270 -11.56 -19.33 -17.63
N LEU A 271 -10.47 -19.16 -18.39
CA LEU A 271 -10.51 -19.26 -19.86
C LEU A 271 -10.99 -20.65 -20.31
N ILE A 272 -10.55 -21.71 -19.63
CA ILE A 272 -11.03 -23.08 -19.88
C ILE A 272 -12.53 -23.22 -19.57
N ASP A 273 -12.99 -22.66 -18.44
CA ASP A 273 -14.40 -22.74 -18.07
C ASP A 273 -15.30 -21.99 -19.04
N VAL A 274 -14.86 -20.79 -19.48
CA VAL A 274 -15.56 -19.95 -20.46
C VAL A 274 -15.67 -20.67 -21.80
N GLU A 275 -14.57 -21.26 -22.28
CA GLU A 275 -14.55 -22.03 -23.52
C GLU A 275 -15.47 -23.26 -23.48
N ARG A 276 -15.58 -23.91 -22.32
CA ARG A 276 -16.47 -25.06 -22.10
C ARG A 276 -17.92 -24.66 -21.76
N GLY A 277 -18.21 -23.37 -21.60
CA GLY A 277 -19.52 -22.90 -21.13
C GLY A 277 -19.89 -23.38 -19.72
N SER A 278 -18.91 -23.78 -18.91
CA SER A 278 -19.10 -24.30 -17.56
C SER A 278 -19.33 -23.17 -16.55
N LYS A 279 -19.94 -23.47 -15.40
CA LYS A 279 -19.96 -22.55 -14.25
C LYS A 279 -18.80 -22.85 -13.33
N SER A 280 -18.24 -21.84 -12.68
CA SER A 280 -17.18 -22.07 -11.70
C SER A 280 -17.23 -21.11 -10.52
N THR A 281 -16.79 -21.62 -9.37
CA THR A 281 -16.65 -20.87 -8.14
C THR A 281 -15.21 -21.03 -7.67
N ILE A 282 -14.55 -19.90 -7.44
CA ILE A 282 -13.18 -19.80 -6.95
C ILE A 282 -13.19 -19.07 -5.61
N VAL A 283 -12.34 -19.49 -4.68
CA VAL A 283 -12.08 -18.75 -3.44
C VAL A 283 -10.61 -18.36 -3.40
N VAL A 284 -10.35 -17.07 -3.19
CA VAL A 284 -9.04 -16.56 -2.82
C VAL A 284 -9.11 -16.16 -1.36
N GLN A 285 -8.42 -16.92 -0.51
CA GLN A 285 -8.38 -16.70 0.92
C GLN A 285 -7.06 -16.05 1.31
N GLY A 286 -7.10 -15.07 2.22
CA GLY A 286 -5.89 -14.43 2.73
C GLY A 286 -6.16 -13.62 3.98
N ASP A 287 -5.13 -13.40 4.77
CA ASP A 287 -5.22 -12.58 5.97
C ASP A 287 -5.28 -11.08 5.66
N PRO A 288 -5.56 -10.23 6.67
CA PRO A 288 -5.53 -8.79 6.52
C PRO A 288 -4.15 -8.34 6.03
N GLY A 289 -4.11 -7.59 4.92
CA GLY A 289 -2.86 -7.08 4.38
C GLY A 289 -2.17 -7.98 3.37
N THR A 290 -2.77 -9.10 2.97
CA THR A 290 -2.27 -9.94 1.85
C THR A 290 -2.67 -9.41 0.46
N GLY A 291 -3.24 -8.20 0.38
CA GLY A 291 -3.53 -7.53 -0.89
C GLY A 291 -4.68 -8.09 -1.74
N LYS A 292 -5.65 -8.80 -1.14
CA LYS A 292 -6.83 -9.37 -1.84
C LYS A 292 -7.54 -8.37 -2.77
N THR A 293 -7.88 -7.19 -2.26
CA THR A 293 -8.52 -6.12 -3.06
C THR A 293 -7.66 -5.68 -4.24
N VAL A 294 -6.34 -5.51 -4.03
CA VAL A 294 -5.40 -5.13 -5.09
C VAL A 294 -5.33 -6.22 -6.16
N MET A 295 -5.24 -7.49 -5.75
CA MET A 295 -5.29 -8.63 -6.67
C MET A 295 -6.59 -8.64 -7.49
N ALA A 296 -7.74 -8.34 -6.87
CA ALA A 296 -9.03 -8.25 -7.57
C ALA A 296 -9.02 -7.20 -8.68
N ILE A 297 -8.55 -6.00 -8.33
CA ILE A 297 -8.47 -4.86 -9.26
C ILE A 297 -7.48 -5.18 -10.38
N TYR A 298 -6.33 -5.76 -10.05
CA TYR A 298 -5.33 -6.22 -11.01
C TYR A 298 -5.91 -7.25 -11.97
N LEU A 299 -6.59 -8.27 -11.46
CA LEU A 299 -7.18 -9.35 -12.27
C LEU A 299 -8.23 -8.81 -13.25
N ILE A 300 -9.12 -7.92 -12.79
CA ILE A 300 -10.11 -7.28 -13.68
C ILE A 300 -9.39 -6.48 -14.76
N LYS A 301 -8.38 -5.68 -14.40
CA LYS A 301 -7.61 -4.90 -15.38
C LYS A 301 -6.89 -5.81 -16.39
N LEU A 302 -6.28 -6.90 -15.94
CA LEU A 302 -5.64 -7.88 -16.82
C LEU A 302 -6.65 -8.49 -17.81
N LEU A 303 -7.82 -8.93 -17.34
CA LEU A 303 -8.87 -9.47 -18.22
C LEU A 303 -9.38 -8.44 -19.24
N ILE A 304 -9.52 -7.18 -18.83
CA ILE A 304 -9.89 -6.07 -19.72
C ILE A 304 -8.78 -5.77 -20.74
N ASP A 305 -7.52 -5.86 -20.34
CA ASP A 305 -6.38 -5.70 -21.24
C ASP A 305 -6.31 -6.83 -22.28
N ILE A 306 -6.55 -8.08 -21.87
CA ILE A 306 -6.63 -9.23 -22.78
C ILE A 306 -7.85 -9.08 -23.72
N LYS A 307 -8.97 -8.57 -23.22
CA LYS A 307 -10.18 -8.30 -24.02
C LYS A 307 -9.96 -7.21 -25.09
N SER A 308 -9.11 -6.22 -24.82
CA SER A 308 -9.00 -5.00 -25.63
C SER A 308 -7.71 -4.84 -26.43
N PHE A 309 -6.75 -5.77 -26.33
CA PHE A 309 -5.50 -5.61 -27.07
C PHE A 309 -5.71 -5.69 -28.59
N THR A 310 -4.97 -4.86 -29.33
CA THR A 310 -5.10 -4.74 -30.79
C THR A 310 -3.86 -5.17 -31.56
N SER A 311 -2.71 -5.26 -30.90
CA SER A 311 -1.44 -5.68 -31.50
C SER A 311 -0.56 -6.39 -30.47
N LEU A 312 0.11 -7.46 -30.93
CA LEU A 312 1.12 -8.19 -30.18
C LEU A 312 2.50 -7.49 -30.22
N GLU A 313 2.75 -6.61 -31.20
CA GLU A 313 4.04 -5.96 -31.37
C GLU A 313 4.42 -5.05 -30.19
N ASP A 314 3.41 -4.55 -29.46
CA ASP A 314 3.61 -3.71 -28.26
C ASP A 314 3.95 -4.51 -27.00
N LEU A 315 3.84 -5.84 -27.03
CA LEU A 315 4.06 -6.73 -25.88
C LEU A 315 5.52 -7.21 -25.83
N ASP A 316 6.12 -7.11 -24.65
CA ASP A 316 7.37 -7.81 -24.35
C ASP A 316 7.02 -9.28 -23.99
N SER A 317 7.57 -10.24 -24.75
CA SER A 317 7.29 -11.67 -24.59
C SER A 317 7.76 -12.22 -23.26
N ASP A 318 8.77 -11.58 -22.65
CA ASP A 318 9.38 -12.05 -21.40
C ASP A 318 8.54 -11.68 -20.16
N LEU A 319 7.49 -10.89 -20.35
CA LEU A 319 6.60 -10.51 -19.26
C LEU A 319 5.68 -11.66 -18.86
N ARG A 320 5.49 -11.82 -17.56
CA ARG A 320 4.82 -12.97 -16.94
C ARG A 320 3.45 -13.34 -17.55
N PHE A 321 2.63 -12.36 -17.88
CA PHE A 321 1.27 -12.58 -18.38
C PHE A 321 1.14 -12.42 -19.90
N SER A 322 2.25 -12.30 -20.62
CA SER A 322 2.28 -12.08 -22.07
C SER A 322 1.57 -13.22 -22.84
N ASN A 323 1.69 -14.46 -22.35
CA ASN A 323 1.07 -15.66 -22.89
C ASN A 323 -0.47 -15.61 -22.96
N PHE A 324 -1.11 -14.78 -22.15
CA PHE A 324 -2.57 -14.63 -22.17
C PHE A 324 -3.08 -13.75 -23.31
N PHE A 325 -2.22 -12.92 -23.90
CA PHE A 325 -2.59 -12.02 -24.99
C PHE A 325 -2.57 -12.76 -26.32
N THR A 326 -3.65 -13.48 -26.61
CA THR A 326 -3.86 -14.19 -27.88
C THR A 326 -5.21 -13.83 -28.47
N GLU A 327 -5.35 -13.86 -29.80
CA GLU A 327 -6.63 -13.60 -30.47
C GLU A 327 -7.73 -14.58 -30.04
N ARG A 328 -7.36 -15.80 -29.62
CA ARG A 328 -8.29 -16.77 -29.04
C ARG A 328 -8.85 -16.25 -27.72
N ASN A 329 -7.98 -15.89 -26.78
CA ASN A 329 -8.39 -15.41 -25.46
C ASN A 329 -9.15 -14.09 -25.56
N GLN A 330 -8.74 -13.19 -26.44
CA GLN A 330 -9.46 -11.96 -26.74
C GLN A 330 -10.91 -12.24 -27.11
N ARG A 331 -11.14 -13.18 -28.05
CA ARG A 331 -12.49 -13.57 -28.48
C ARG A 331 -13.31 -14.19 -27.36
N LEU A 332 -12.70 -15.07 -26.54
CA LEU A 332 -13.37 -15.66 -25.37
C LEU A 332 -13.83 -14.60 -24.37
N LEU A 333 -13.05 -13.54 -24.18
CA LEU A 333 -13.34 -12.48 -23.20
C LEU A 333 -14.18 -11.32 -23.79
N HIS A 334 -14.31 -11.21 -25.12
CA HIS A 334 -14.85 -10.04 -25.82
C HIS A 334 -16.21 -9.60 -25.28
N ASP A 335 -17.14 -10.53 -25.07
CA ASP A 335 -18.51 -10.20 -24.65
C ASP A 335 -18.76 -10.36 -23.15
N LEU A 336 -17.74 -10.72 -22.37
CA LEU A 336 -17.93 -10.97 -20.95
C LEU A 336 -18.31 -9.69 -20.20
N ARG A 337 -19.41 -9.79 -19.45
CA ARG A 337 -19.85 -8.81 -18.47
C ARG A 337 -19.22 -9.12 -17.11
N ILE A 338 -18.24 -8.30 -16.74
CA ILE A 338 -17.44 -8.45 -15.50
C ILE A 338 -17.89 -7.40 -14.47
N GLY A 339 -18.08 -7.83 -13.22
CA GLY A 339 -18.39 -6.93 -12.09
C GLY A 339 -17.52 -7.21 -10.86
N LEU A 340 -17.31 -6.15 -10.06
CA LEU A 340 -16.66 -6.21 -8.75
C LEU A 340 -17.66 -5.80 -7.66
N VAL A 341 -17.97 -6.74 -6.77
CA VAL A 341 -18.89 -6.53 -5.66
C VAL A 341 -18.09 -6.15 -4.42
N VAL A 342 -18.39 -4.99 -3.86
CA VAL A 342 -17.72 -4.44 -2.66
C VAL A 342 -18.80 -4.00 -1.66
N PRO A 343 -19.11 -4.82 -0.64
CA PRO A 343 -20.15 -4.50 0.34
C PRO A 343 -19.88 -3.17 1.07
N GLN A 344 -18.62 -2.90 1.42
CA GLN A 344 -18.23 -1.73 2.18
C GLN A 344 -18.31 -0.42 1.35
N GLN A 345 -19.09 0.55 1.81
CA GLN A 345 -19.39 1.78 1.06
C GLN A 345 -18.16 2.67 0.80
N SER A 346 -17.32 2.90 1.81
CA SER A 346 -16.14 3.79 1.68
C SER A 346 -15.15 3.20 0.67
N LEU A 347 -14.73 1.95 0.86
CA LEU A 347 -13.85 1.24 -0.06
C LEU A 347 -14.43 1.20 -1.48
N ARG A 348 -15.74 0.91 -1.62
CA ARG A 348 -16.43 0.93 -2.92
C ARG A 348 -16.32 2.28 -3.62
N LYS A 349 -16.44 3.40 -2.89
CA LYS A 349 -16.27 4.74 -3.47
C LYS A 349 -14.83 4.97 -3.96
N SER A 350 -13.84 4.60 -3.15
CA SER A 350 -12.42 4.72 -3.52
C SER A 350 -12.08 3.92 -4.78
N ILE A 351 -12.54 2.66 -4.86
CA ILE A 351 -12.33 1.82 -6.05
C ILE A 351 -13.02 2.40 -7.29
N LYS A 352 -14.21 3.01 -7.15
CA LYS A 352 -14.87 3.70 -8.28
C LYS A 352 -14.05 4.85 -8.84
N ILE A 353 -13.38 5.62 -7.96
CA ILE A 353 -12.49 6.70 -8.40
C ILE A 353 -11.30 6.11 -9.17
N VAL A 354 -10.69 5.03 -8.67
CA VAL A 354 -9.61 4.32 -9.38
C VAL A 354 -10.08 3.83 -10.75
N PHE A 355 -11.24 3.18 -10.83
CA PHE A 355 -11.79 2.66 -12.09
C PHE A 355 -12.08 3.79 -13.09
N GLY A 356 -12.60 4.93 -12.62
CA GLY A 356 -12.85 6.10 -13.47
C GLY A 356 -11.60 6.75 -14.07
N LYS A 357 -10.42 6.50 -13.49
CA LYS A 357 -9.13 7.01 -13.99
C LYS A 357 -8.30 5.97 -14.73
N THR A 358 -8.72 4.71 -14.73
CA THR A 358 -7.98 3.60 -15.33
C THR A 358 -8.55 3.27 -16.71
N PRO A 359 -7.73 3.30 -17.79
CA PRO A 359 -8.19 2.91 -19.12
C PRO A 359 -8.86 1.53 -19.14
N GLY A 360 -9.98 1.43 -19.85
CA GLY A 360 -10.77 0.19 -20.00
C GLY A 360 -11.67 -0.16 -18.81
N LEU A 361 -11.46 0.41 -17.63
CA LEU A 361 -12.32 0.20 -16.46
C LEU A 361 -13.44 1.24 -16.39
N GLN A 362 -14.56 0.88 -15.77
CA GLN A 362 -15.72 1.77 -15.61
C GLN A 362 -16.23 1.76 -14.17
N PRO A 363 -16.57 2.92 -13.55
CA PRO A 363 -17.11 2.98 -12.19
C PRO A 363 -18.41 2.17 -11.98
N SER A 364 -19.15 1.87 -13.06
CA SER A 364 -20.35 1.04 -13.04
C SER A 364 -20.06 -0.45 -12.80
N MET A 365 -18.84 -0.92 -13.09
CA MET A 365 -18.41 -2.30 -12.80
C MET A 365 -18.34 -2.57 -11.29
N VAL A 366 -18.14 -1.54 -10.47
CA VAL A 366 -18.04 -1.67 -9.02
C VAL A 366 -19.41 -1.44 -8.37
N MET A 367 -19.90 -2.43 -7.62
CA MET A 367 -21.27 -2.42 -7.10
C MET A 367 -21.37 -3.00 -5.68
N ASP A 368 -22.50 -2.75 -5.02
CA ASP A 368 -22.85 -3.45 -3.79
C ASP A 368 -23.73 -4.67 -4.11
N PRO A 369 -23.94 -5.59 -3.15
CA PRO A 369 -24.71 -6.81 -3.38
C PRO A 369 -26.17 -6.56 -3.78
N PHE A 370 -26.79 -5.47 -3.31
CA PHE A 370 -28.17 -5.12 -3.70
C PHE A 370 -28.24 -4.77 -5.18
N LYS A 371 -27.28 -3.96 -5.68
CA LYS A 371 -27.20 -3.66 -7.12
C LYS A 371 -26.96 -4.89 -7.99
N VAL A 372 -26.29 -5.92 -7.49
CA VAL A 372 -26.17 -7.21 -8.22
C VAL A 372 -27.53 -7.90 -8.32
N GLY A 373 -28.25 -7.98 -7.20
CA GLY A 373 -29.58 -8.57 -7.15
C GLY A 373 -30.58 -7.87 -8.09
N GLU A 374 -30.52 -6.54 -8.14
CA GLU A 374 -31.38 -5.69 -8.98
C GLU A 374 -30.92 -5.59 -10.44
N ALA A 375 -29.71 -6.04 -10.78
CA ALA A 375 -29.18 -5.88 -12.13
C ALA A 375 -30.02 -6.65 -13.15
N GLU A 376 -30.25 -6.08 -14.33
CA GLU A 376 -30.86 -6.85 -15.42
C GLU A 376 -29.89 -7.92 -15.95
N GLY A 377 -30.42 -9.09 -16.35
CA GLY A 377 -29.62 -10.20 -16.87
C GLY A 377 -28.68 -10.85 -15.85
N ILE A 378 -27.69 -11.61 -16.33
CA ILE A 378 -26.64 -12.22 -15.50
C ILE A 378 -25.29 -11.62 -15.86
N PHE A 379 -24.35 -11.71 -14.92
CA PHE A 379 -22.94 -11.42 -15.15
C PHE A 379 -22.23 -12.69 -15.61
N ASP A 380 -21.23 -12.55 -16.46
CA ASP A 380 -20.40 -13.71 -16.80
C ASP A 380 -19.40 -13.97 -15.68
N LEU A 381 -18.82 -12.91 -15.11
CA LEU A 381 -17.88 -13.00 -13.98
C LEU A 381 -18.21 -11.97 -12.91
N LEU A 382 -18.37 -12.43 -11.67
CA LEU A 382 -18.38 -11.58 -10.48
C LEU A 382 -17.20 -11.87 -9.57
N LEU A 383 -16.39 -10.85 -9.30
CA LEU A 383 -15.44 -10.86 -8.20
C LEU A 383 -16.13 -10.25 -6.98
N VAL A 384 -16.04 -10.89 -5.83
CA VAL A 384 -16.62 -10.40 -4.58
C VAL A 384 -15.52 -10.14 -3.59
N ASP A 385 -15.25 -8.86 -3.33
CA ASP A 385 -14.35 -8.46 -2.28
C ASP A 385 -15.03 -8.49 -0.91
N GLU A 386 -14.24 -8.75 0.14
CA GLU A 386 -14.74 -8.83 1.53
C GLU A 386 -15.95 -9.78 1.64
N THR A 387 -15.88 -10.98 1.04
CA THR A 387 -17.03 -11.91 0.87
C THR A 387 -17.76 -12.20 2.19
N HIS A 388 -17.02 -12.27 3.30
CA HIS A 388 -17.59 -12.48 4.63
C HIS A 388 -18.58 -11.38 5.05
N ARG A 389 -18.50 -10.18 4.46
CA ARG A 389 -19.39 -9.03 4.70
C ARG A 389 -20.68 -9.06 3.88
N LEU A 390 -20.86 -10.04 3.00
CA LEU A 390 -22.17 -10.31 2.42
C LEU A 390 -23.16 -10.62 3.54
N ASN A 391 -24.43 -10.24 3.36
CA ASN A 391 -25.41 -10.37 4.41
C ASN A 391 -26.26 -11.63 4.29
N GLN A 392 -26.48 -12.27 5.43
CA GLN A 392 -27.64 -13.14 5.63
C GLN A 392 -28.88 -12.30 5.93
N ARG A 393 -30.05 -12.95 5.96
CA ARG A 393 -31.30 -12.29 6.36
C ARG A 393 -31.19 -11.78 7.80
N ALA A 394 -31.09 -10.47 7.96
CA ALA A 394 -31.03 -9.76 9.25
C ALA A 394 -31.49 -8.31 9.06
N ASN A 395 -31.60 -7.53 10.13
CA ASN A 395 -31.92 -6.11 10.03
C ASN A 395 -30.81 -5.35 9.28
N GLN A 396 -31.18 -4.70 8.19
CA GLN A 396 -30.25 -4.03 7.28
C GLN A 396 -29.90 -2.61 7.75
N ALA A 397 -29.05 -1.91 6.99
CA ALA A 397 -28.64 -0.54 7.32
C ALA A 397 -29.82 0.44 7.46
N GLY A 398 -30.91 0.21 6.73
CA GLY A 398 -32.17 0.98 6.81
C GLY A 398 -33.38 0.20 6.30
N ALA A 399 -34.57 0.70 6.59
CA ALA A 399 -35.85 0.03 6.29
C ALA A 399 -36.03 -0.35 4.82
N VAL A 400 -35.64 0.55 3.90
CA VAL A 400 -35.71 0.29 2.45
C VAL A 400 -34.90 -0.95 2.05
N LEU A 401 -33.73 -1.17 2.66
CA LEU A 401 -32.90 -2.33 2.36
C LEU A 401 -33.51 -3.64 2.89
N ASN A 402 -34.26 -3.58 4.00
CA ASN A 402 -35.01 -4.75 4.47
C ASN A 402 -36.07 -5.19 3.46
N THR A 403 -36.83 -4.24 2.92
CA THR A 403 -37.81 -4.51 1.85
C THR A 403 -37.12 -5.02 0.59
N LYS A 404 -36.07 -4.34 0.13
CA LYS A 404 -35.31 -4.76 -1.05
C LYS A 404 -34.77 -6.19 -0.91
N PHE A 405 -34.30 -6.58 0.28
CA PHE A 405 -33.83 -7.95 0.51
C PHE A 405 -34.94 -8.97 0.23
N ALA A 406 -36.15 -8.73 0.73
CA ALA A 406 -37.28 -9.62 0.47
C ALA A 406 -37.68 -9.66 -1.01
N THR A 407 -37.73 -8.48 -1.64
CA THR A 407 -38.09 -8.35 -3.06
C THR A 407 -37.12 -9.09 -3.96
N ILE A 408 -35.81 -8.82 -3.82
CA ILE A 408 -34.76 -9.47 -4.62
C ILE A 408 -34.79 -10.98 -4.41
N THR A 409 -34.86 -11.46 -3.16
CA THR A 409 -34.95 -12.90 -2.88
C THR A 409 -36.18 -13.53 -3.56
N SER A 410 -37.34 -12.87 -3.52
CA SER A 410 -38.55 -13.37 -4.18
C SER A 410 -38.42 -13.41 -5.69
N GLU A 411 -37.82 -12.37 -6.29
CA GLU A 411 -37.61 -12.31 -7.74
C GLU A 411 -36.62 -13.37 -8.23
N LEU A 412 -35.58 -13.67 -7.46
CA LEU A 412 -34.55 -14.64 -7.85
C LEU A 412 -34.94 -16.10 -7.59
N PHE A 413 -35.75 -16.36 -6.55
CA PHE A 413 -36.04 -17.73 -6.10
C PHE A 413 -37.53 -18.06 -6.01
N GLY A 414 -38.41 -17.18 -6.50
CA GLY A 414 -39.87 -17.36 -6.55
C GLY A 414 -40.60 -17.13 -5.22
N SER A 415 -39.89 -16.94 -4.10
CA SER A 415 -40.47 -16.62 -2.79
C SER A 415 -39.45 -15.98 -1.85
N ASP A 416 -39.91 -15.28 -0.81
CA ASP A 416 -39.04 -14.70 0.23
C ASP A 416 -38.53 -15.76 1.22
N ASP A 417 -37.74 -16.72 0.72
CA ASP A 417 -37.05 -17.71 1.54
C ASP A 417 -35.99 -17.03 2.43
N LYS A 418 -36.33 -16.91 3.72
CA LYS A 418 -35.49 -16.22 4.73
C LYS A 418 -34.13 -16.89 4.94
N SER A 419 -33.95 -18.14 4.52
CA SER A 419 -32.64 -18.80 4.60
C SER A 419 -31.65 -18.29 3.54
N ARG A 420 -32.14 -17.64 2.47
CA ARG A 420 -31.32 -17.10 1.40
C ARG A 420 -30.50 -15.90 1.86
N THR A 421 -29.28 -15.86 1.35
CA THR A 421 -28.26 -14.87 1.65
C THR A 421 -27.88 -14.09 0.39
N GLN A 422 -27.12 -13.02 0.55
CA GLN A 422 -26.53 -12.32 -0.60
C GLN A 422 -25.52 -13.20 -1.35
N LEU A 423 -24.92 -14.22 -0.73
CA LEU A 423 -24.09 -15.20 -1.44
C LEU A 423 -24.91 -15.97 -2.49
N ASP A 424 -26.15 -16.34 -2.15
CA ASP A 424 -27.07 -16.99 -3.08
C ASP A 424 -27.44 -16.05 -4.23
N TRP A 425 -27.62 -14.75 -3.97
CA TRP A 425 -27.87 -13.76 -5.02
C TRP A 425 -26.71 -13.68 -6.00
N ILE A 426 -25.47 -13.61 -5.50
CA ILE A 426 -24.28 -13.60 -6.36
C ILE A 426 -24.26 -14.83 -7.26
N ARG A 427 -24.50 -16.03 -6.69
CA ARG A 427 -24.55 -17.30 -7.45
C ARG A 427 -25.67 -17.33 -8.49
N ALA A 428 -26.85 -16.78 -8.17
CA ALA A 428 -27.97 -16.71 -9.10
C ALA A 428 -27.72 -15.70 -10.25
N LYS A 429 -26.95 -14.64 -9.99
CA LYS A 429 -26.70 -13.54 -10.93
C LYS A 429 -25.37 -13.65 -11.67
N SER A 430 -24.68 -14.78 -11.61
CA SER A 430 -23.42 -14.95 -12.32
C SER A 430 -23.15 -16.37 -12.82
N ARG A 431 -22.32 -16.48 -13.87
CA ARG A 431 -21.80 -17.77 -14.36
C ARG A 431 -20.54 -18.20 -13.62
N HIS A 432 -19.59 -17.29 -13.46
CA HIS A 432 -18.34 -17.48 -12.74
C HIS A 432 -18.25 -16.55 -11.53
N GLN A 433 -17.74 -17.06 -10.41
CA GLN A 433 -17.54 -16.29 -9.19
C GLN A 433 -16.11 -16.44 -8.67
N ILE A 434 -15.52 -15.32 -8.22
CA ILE A 434 -14.27 -15.30 -7.47
C ILE A 434 -14.53 -14.61 -6.13
N PHE A 435 -14.53 -15.37 -5.05
CA PHE A 435 -14.77 -14.87 -3.70
C PHE A 435 -13.45 -14.58 -2.99
N LEU A 436 -13.23 -13.31 -2.64
CA LEU A 436 -12.09 -12.90 -1.83
C LEU A 436 -12.49 -12.94 -0.36
N LEU A 437 -11.86 -13.82 0.40
CA LEU A 437 -12.27 -14.17 1.75
C LEU A 437 -11.21 -13.85 2.80
N ASP A 438 -11.69 -13.26 3.89
CA ASP A 438 -10.98 -13.08 5.15
C ASP A 438 -11.91 -13.52 6.28
N ALA A 439 -11.93 -14.82 6.57
CA ALA A 439 -12.90 -15.38 7.52
C ALA A 439 -12.76 -14.79 8.94
N ALA A 440 -11.57 -14.30 9.30
CA ALA A 440 -11.28 -13.74 10.61
C ALA A 440 -11.80 -12.30 10.82
N GLN A 441 -12.37 -11.66 9.78
CA GLN A 441 -12.93 -10.30 9.84
C GLN A 441 -14.46 -10.24 9.88
N SER A 442 -15.14 -11.36 10.17
CA SER A 442 -16.59 -11.39 10.38
C SER A 442 -16.97 -10.81 11.74
N VAL A 443 -17.24 -9.49 11.78
CA VAL A 443 -17.41 -8.72 13.01
C VAL A 443 -18.87 -8.35 13.34
N ARG A 444 -19.86 -8.80 12.54
CA ARG A 444 -21.28 -8.45 12.78
C ARG A 444 -22.24 -9.64 12.67
N PRO A 445 -23.33 -9.63 13.46
CA PRO A 445 -24.46 -10.53 13.31
C PRO A 445 -25.06 -10.69 11.91
N ALA A 446 -25.06 -9.62 11.10
CA ALA A 446 -25.65 -9.62 9.77
C ALA A 446 -24.73 -10.18 8.68
N ASP A 447 -23.44 -10.37 8.98
CA ASP A 447 -22.45 -10.96 8.07
C ASP A 447 -22.79 -12.43 7.77
N LEU A 448 -22.10 -13.03 6.80
CA LEU A 448 -22.31 -14.43 6.46
C LEU A 448 -21.95 -15.33 7.67
N PRO A 449 -22.78 -16.36 7.96
CA PRO A 449 -22.45 -17.40 8.92
C PRO A 449 -21.11 -18.07 8.64
N THR A 450 -20.39 -18.42 9.71
CA THR A 450 -19.07 -19.06 9.59
C THR A 450 -19.17 -20.42 8.90
N GLU A 451 -20.26 -21.15 9.14
CA GLU A 451 -20.52 -22.47 8.57
C GLU A 451 -20.64 -22.41 7.03
N LEU A 452 -21.29 -21.37 6.50
CA LEU A 452 -21.40 -21.15 5.06
C LEU A 452 -20.06 -20.79 4.43
N LEU A 453 -19.26 -19.97 5.11
CA LEU A 453 -17.90 -19.62 4.66
C LEU A 453 -16.98 -20.83 4.66
N SER A 454 -17.04 -21.66 5.72
CA SER A 454 -16.27 -22.91 5.81
C SER A 454 -16.68 -23.91 4.73
N GLY A 455 -17.99 -24.06 4.46
CA GLY A 455 -18.47 -24.89 3.36
C GLY A 455 -17.96 -24.42 2.00
N LEU A 456 -18.04 -23.11 1.72
CA LEU A 456 -17.52 -22.51 0.49
C LEU A 456 -16.02 -22.79 0.29
N VAL A 457 -15.22 -22.70 1.36
CA VAL A 457 -13.79 -23.05 1.33
C VAL A 457 -13.57 -24.55 1.11
N ALA A 458 -14.34 -25.41 1.78
CA ALA A 458 -14.23 -26.86 1.62
C ALA A 458 -14.53 -27.31 0.18
N ASP A 459 -15.62 -26.79 -0.41
CA ASP A 459 -16.04 -27.12 -1.78
C ASP A 459 -14.98 -26.70 -2.81
N THR A 460 -14.42 -25.50 -2.64
CA THR A 460 -13.38 -24.98 -3.55
C THR A 460 -12.04 -25.68 -3.38
N ARG A 461 -11.69 -26.12 -2.17
CA ARG A 461 -10.51 -26.98 -1.97
C ARG A 461 -10.67 -28.33 -2.64
N ALA A 462 -11.84 -28.96 -2.50
CA ALA A 462 -12.12 -30.26 -3.11
C ALA A 462 -12.07 -30.21 -4.66
N SER A 463 -12.41 -29.07 -5.26
CA SER A 463 -12.39 -28.86 -6.71
C SER A 463 -11.08 -28.25 -7.25
N GLY A 464 -10.06 -28.03 -6.41
CA GLY A 464 -8.80 -27.40 -6.82
C GLY A 464 -8.96 -25.92 -7.24
N ARG A 465 -10.00 -25.24 -6.73
CA ARG A 465 -10.34 -23.83 -7.01
C ARG A 465 -10.19 -22.92 -5.78
N HIS A 466 -9.40 -23.36 -4.80
CA HIS A 466 -9.05 -22.58 -3.60
C HIS A 466 -7.59 -22.10 -3.69
N PHE A 467 -7.39 -20.80 -3.54
CA PHE A 467 -6.10 -20.14 -3.59
C PHE A 467 -5.83 -19.44 -2.26
N GLN A 468 -4.68 -19.71 -1.65
CA GLN A 468 -4.30 -19.11 -0.37
C GLN A 468 -3.18 -18.09 -0.58
N LEU A 469 -3.48 -16.81 -0.31
CA LEU A 469 -2.47 -15.76 -0.20
C LEU A 469 -1.84 -15.81 1.19
N ARG A 470 -0.52 -15.82 1.23
CA ARG A 470 0.29 -15.97 2.45
C ARG A 470 1.16 -14.74 2.70
N THR A 471 1.62 -14.08 1.65
CA THR A 471 2.51 -12.92 1.77
C THR A 471 1.74 -11.73 2.32
N GLN A 472 2.14 -11.27 3.51
CA GLN A 472 1.60 -10.07 4.14
C GLN A 472 2.46 -8.86 3.70
N MET A 473 1.83 -7.82 3.15
CA MET A 473 2.50 -6.60 2.69
C MET A 473 2.19 -5.33 3.52
N ARG A 474 1.12 -5.34 4.31
CA ARG A 474 0.58 -4.17 5.02
C ARG A 474 1.44 -3.75 6.20
N VAL A 475 1.91 -4.68 7.01
CA VAL A 475 2.58 -4.37 8.29
C VAL A 475 4.05 -4.67 8.12
N LYS A 476 4.93 -3.69 8.38
CA LYS A 476 6.39 -3.89 8.28
C LYS A 476 6.93 -5.03 9.15
N ALA A 477 6.24 -5.35 10.25
CA ALA A 477 6.54 -6.50 11.11
C ALA A 477 6.24 -7.88 10.46
N GLY A 478 5.60 -7.92 9.29
CA GLY A 478 5.24 -9.16 8.62
C GLY A 478 4.02 -9.88 9.23
N SER A 479 3.84 -11.15 8.85
CA SER A 479 2.72 -12.00 9.26
C SER A 479 2.71 -12.34 10.75
N ASP A 480 3.89 -12.40 11.37
CA ASP A 480 4.05 -12.83 12.76
C ASP A 480 3.41 -11.84 13.74
N PHE A 481 3.37 -10.55 13.38
CA PHE A 481 2.65 -9.54 14.14
C PHE A 481 1.14 -9.75 14.11
N VAL A 482 0.55 -10.02 12.95
CA VAL A 482 -0.90 -10.26 12.83
C VAL A 482 -1.31 -11.48 13.65
N SER A 483 -0.52 -12.55 13.55
CA SER A 483 -0.70 -13.77 14.34
C SER A 483 -0.56 -13.50 15.83
N SER A 484 0.43 -12.71 16.24
CA SER A 484 0.65 -12.31 17.63
C SER A 484 -0.50 -11.50 18.20
N VAL A 485 -1.02 -10.50 17.46
CA VAL A 485 -2.17 -9.71 17.90
C VAL A 485 -3.41 -10.60 18.09
N ARG A 486 -3.70 -11.47 17.12
CA ARG A 486 -4.83 -12.41 17.22
C ARG A 486 -4.67 -13.34 18.40
N TRP A 487 -3.45 -13.82 18.63
CA TRP A 487 -3.15 -14.69 19.74
C TRP A 487 -3.29 -13.96 21.09
N ILE A 488 -2.77 -12.74 21.23
CA ILE A 488 -2.95 -11.88 22.41
C ILE A 488 -4.45 -11.70 22.73
N LEU A 489 -5.28 -11.53 21.70
CA LEU A 489 -6.72 -11.30 21.86
C LEU A 489 -7.56 -12.57 21.78
N ASP A 490 -6.97 -13.77 21.81
CA ASP A 490 -7.71 -15.03 21.75
C ASP A 490 -8.64 -15.15 22.98
N PRO A 491 -9.96 -15.39 22.78
CA PRO A 491 -10.91 -15.50 23.88
C PRO A 491 -10.75 -16.78 24.71
N HIS A 492 -10.03 -17.79 24.23
CA HIS A 492 -9.83 -19.03 24.98
C HIS A 492 -8.82 -18.84 26.12
N PRO A 493 -8.98 -19.59 27.24
CA PRO A 493 -8.02 -19.56 28.33
C PRO A 493 -6.59 -19.87 27.86
N LEU A 494 -5.62 -19.22 28.51
CA LEU A 494 -4.20 -19.40 28.21
C LEU A 494 -3.71 -20.81 28.55
N SER A 495 -3.56 -21.68 27.55
CA SER A 495 -3.10 -23.07 27.76
C SER A 495 -1.58 -23.24 27.84
N TYR A 496 -0.79 -22.26 27.36
CA TYR A 496 0.68 -22.33 27.32
C TYR A 496 1.32 -20.97 27.67
N PRO A 497 2.57 -20.95 28.18
CA PRO A 497 3.29 -19.73 28.47
C PRO A 497 3.43 -18.89 27.20
N ARG A 498 3.03 -17.62 27.31
CA ARG A 498 3.06 -16.69 26.20
C ARG A 498 4.33 -15.83 26.26
N VAL A 499 5.13 -15.81 25.19
CA VAL A 499 6.38 -15.03 25.14
C VAL A 499 6.19 -13.79 24.25
N ARG A 500 6.75 -12.67 24.68
CA ARG A 500 6.84 -11.44 23.89
C ARG A 500 7.65 -11.71 22.62
N GLN A 501 7.11 -11.30 21.47
CA GLN A 501 7.83 -11.35 20.20
C GLN A 501 8.54 -10.02 19.92
N ASP A 502 9.68 -10.10 19.24
CA ASP A 502 10.36 -8.95 18.67
C ASP A 502 9.95 -8.79 17.20
N PHE A 503 9.60 -7.56 16.83
CA PHE A 503 9.15 -7.21 15.47
C PHE A 503 10.15 -6.29 14.76
N GLY A 504 11.40 -6.25 15.23
CA GLY A 504 12.47 -5.45 14.64
C GLY A 504 12.17 -3.96 14.71
N GLU A 505 12.12 -3.30 13.55
CA GLU A 505 11.87 -1.86 13.46
C GLU A 505 10.40 -1.45 13.64
N TYR A 506 9.47 -2.42 13.72
CA TYR A 506 8.06 -2.09 13.88
C TYR A 506 7.75 -1.54 15.27
N ASP A 507 7.15 -0.35 15.30
CA ASP A 507 6.98 0.40 16.54
C ASP A 507 5.71 -0.02 17.29
N PHE A 508 5.80 -1.11 18.07
CA PHE A 508 4.68 -1.65 18.86
C PHE A 508 4.82 -1.33 20.35
N ARG A 509 3.92 -0.52 20.90
CA ARG A 509 4.02 0.00 22.28
C ARG A 509 2.70 -0.03 23.04
N SER A 510 2.79 -0.28 24.34
CA SER A 510 1.72 -0.04 25.31
C SER A 510 1.96 1.29 26.03
N PHE A 511 0.87 2.00 26.34
CA PHE A 511 0.89 3.28 27.05
C PHE A 511 0.09 3.18 28.35
N ASP A 512 0.58 3.84 29.40
CA ASP A 512 -0.14 4.01 30.66
C ASP A 512 -1.01 5.27 30.69
N SER A 513 -0.83 6.18 29.73
CA SER A 513 -1.59 7.43 29.58
C SER A 513 -2.11 7.57 28.15
N VAL A 514 -3.43 7.72 28.01
CA VAL A 514 -4.05 7.99 26.72
C VAL A 514 -3.64 9.38 26.18
N THR A 515 -3.37 10.35 27.06
CA THR A 515 -2.83 11.67 26.67
C THR A 515 -1.49 11.49 25.96
N HIS A 516 -0.56 10.75 26.57
CA HIS A 516 0.77 10.55 25.96
C HIS A 516 0.66 9.77 24.65
N MET A 517 -0.20 8.75 24.58
CA MET A 517 -0.42 8.00 23.35
C MET A 517 -0.96 8.91 22.23
N ARG A 518 -1.93 9.79 22.54
CA ARG A 518 -2.47 10.77 21.59
C ARG A 518 -1.39 11.70 21.08
N ASP A 519 -0.60 12.28 21.97
CA ASP A 519 0.44 13.25 21.60
C ASP A 519 1.50 12.59 20.71
N GLN A 520 1.85 11.33 20.99
CA GLN A 520 2.71 10.53 20.11
C GLN A 520 2.09 10.28 18.74
N ILE A 521 0.78 9.98 18.65
CA ILE A 521 0.09 9.85 17.36
C ILE A 521 0.08 11.17 16.59
N PHE A 522 -0.08 12.33 17.26
CA PHE A 522 0.00 13.63 16.62
C PHE A 522 1.39 13.91 16.05
N GLN A 523 2.43 13.58 16.81
CA GLN A 523 3.81 13.65 16.34
C GLN A 523 4.03 12.78 15.09
N ARG A 524 3.63 11.49 15.13
CA ARG A 524 3.73 10.61 13.96
C ARG A 524 2.91 11.12 12.77
N ASN A 525 1.75 11.71 13.02
CA ASN A 525 0.95 12.30 11.95
C ASN A 525 1.67 13.49 11.29
N ALA A 526 2.37 14.32 12.06
CA ALA A 526 3.17 15.42 11.51
C ALA A 526 4.37 14.91 10.70
N GLU A 527 5.00 13.82 11.13
CA GLU A 527 6.18 13.24 10.46
C GLU A 527 5.84 12.51 9.16
N VAL A 528 4.78 11.68 9.15
CA VAL A 528 4.53 10.73 8.06
C VAL A 528 3.11 10.78 7.50
N GLY A 529 2.22 11.59 8.09
CA GLY A 529 0.80 11.63 7.73
C GLY A 529 0.06 10.32 8.07
N LEU A 530 -1.26 10.31 7.85
CA LEU A 530 -2.14 9.14 8.04
C LEU A 530 -1.90 8.36 9.35
N SER A 531 -1.61 9.07 10.43
CA SER A 531 -1.56 8.49 11.77
C SER A 531 -2.81 8.87 12.53
N ARG A 532 -3.56 7.90 13.05
CA ARG A 532 -4.92 8.12 13.59
C ARG A 532 -5.15 7.38 14.90
N MET A 533 -6.01 7.95 15.73
CA MET A 533 -6.57 7.25 16.88
C MET A 533 -7.82 6.48 16.48
N VAL A 534 -7.99 5.29 17.03
CA VAL A 534 -9.16 4.42 16.82
C VAL A 534 -9.56 3.74 18.12
N ALA A 535 -10.82 3.32 18.21
CA ALA A 535 -11.34 2.63 19.37
C ALA A 535 -12.46 1.65 19.02
N GLY A 536 -12.69 0.68 19.90
CA GLY A 536 -13.93 -0.12 19.90
C GLY A 536 -15.13 0.72 20.35
N PHE A 537 -16.36 0.27 20.06
CA PHE A 537 -17.59 1.01 20.41
C PHE A 537 -17.90 0.97 21.91
N ALA A 538 -16.96 1.43 22.74
CA ALA A 538 -17.06 1.33 24.20
C ALA A 538 -17.68 2.56 24.88
N TRP A 539 -18.10 3.55 24.10
CA TRP A 539 -18.68 4.81 24.59
C TRP A 539 -19.94 5.21 23.81
N PRO A 540 -20.87 5.95 24.44
CA PRO A 540 -21.98 6.58 23.74
C PRO A 540 -21.47 7.64 22.76
N TRP A 541 -22.21 7.83 21.67
CA TRP A 541 -21.89 8.82 20.64
C TRP A 541 -22.74 10.09 20.83
N LYS A 542 -22.39 10.88 21.84
CA LYS A 542 -23.04 12.16 22.19
C LYS A 542 -22.89 13.19 21.06
N SER A 543 -21.69 13.28 20.48
CA SER A 543 -21.32 14.28 19.46
C SER A 543 -22.12 14.17 18.16
N LYS A 544 -22.75 13.02 17.94
CA LYS A 544 -23.65 12.78 16.81
C LYS A 544 -24.91 13.66 16.85
N LYS A 545 -25.37 14.04 18.05
CA LYS A 545 -26.53 14.92 18.24
C LYS A 545 -26.10 16.36 18.49
N ASP A 546 -25.08 16.55 19.32
CA ASP A 546 -24.51 17.87 19.62
C ASP A 546 -23.01 17.87 19.38
N ARG A 547 -22.54 18.57 18.35
CA ARG A 547 -21.13 18.56 17.93
C ARG A 547 -20.17 19.16 18.96
N ASN A 548 -20.67 19.86 19.99
CA ASN A 548 -19.85 20.44 21.04
C ASN A 548 -19.49 19.44 22.14
N GLU A 549 -20.28 18.36 22.28
CA GLU A 549 -20.06 17.32 23.29
C GLU A 549 -18.81 16.48 23.02
N PHE A 550 -18.28 15.88 24.09
CA PHE A 550 -17.22 14.88 24.04
C PHE A 550 -17.80 13.47 24.25
N ASP A 551 -17.28 12.52 23.48
CA ASP A 551 -17.79 11.15 23.48
C ASP A 551 -17.00 10.25 24.42
N ILE A 552 -15.67 10.36 24.35
CA ILE A 552 -14.71 9.51 25.06
C ILE A 552 -13.99 10.38 26.07
N GLU A 553 -14.20 10.08 27.35
CA GLU A 553 -13.58 10.78 28.48
C GLU A 553 -12.77 9.77 29.28
N ILE A 554 -11.45 9.98 29.34
CA ILE A 554 -10.50 9.10 30.03
C ILE A 554 -9.53 10.00 30.81
N GLY A 555 -9.70 10.06 32.13
CA GLY A 555 -8.97 11.02 32.96
C GLY A 555 -9.30 12.45 32.52
N GLN A 556 -8.27 13.22 32.16
CA GLN A 556 -8.42 14.60 31.65
C GLN A 556 -8.54 14.67 30.12
N THR A 557 -8.36 13.55 29.41
CA THR A 557 -8.42 13.52 27.95
C THR A 557 -9.87 13.41 27.50
N GLN A 558 -10.29 14.35 26.66
CA GLN A 558 -11.61 14.37 26.04
C GLN A 558 -11.46 14.23 24.53
N LEU A 559 -12.13 13.25 23.94
CA LEU A 559 -12.06 12.94 22.50
C LEU A 559 -13.47 12.81 21.91
N ARG A 560 -13.57 13.03 20.60
CA ARG A 560 -14.80 12.86 19.84
C ARG A 560 -14.67 11.70 18.85
N TRP A 561 -15.76 10.99 18.64
CA TRP A 561 -15.89 10.06 17.53
C TRP A 561 -15.84 10.81 16.19
N ASN A 562 -15.52 10.08 15.13
CA ASN A 562 -15.47 10.56 13.76
C ASN A 562 -16.71 11.40 13.35
N SER A 563 -16.54 12.60 12.80
CA SER A 563 -17.70 13.44 12.42
C SER A 563 -18.37 13.02 11.11
N VAL A 564 -17.65 12.26 10.26
CA VAL A 564 -18.16 11.70 9.01
C VAL A 564 -17.95 10.19 8.99
N ILE A 565 -18.85 9.45 8.34
CA ILE A 565 -18.74 7.98 8.23
C ILE A 565 -17.98 7.59 6.95
N ALA A 566 -18.23 8.29 5.85
CA ALA A 566 -17.56 8.04 4.57
C ALA A 566 -16.27 8.86 4.49
N ASP A 567 -15.18 8.21 4.08
CA ASP A 567 -13.87 8.84 3.85
C ASP A 567 -13.35 9.68 5.03
N TRP A 568 -13.62 9.22 6.25
CA TRP A 568 -13.18 9.90 7.46
C TRP A 568 -11.66 10.03 7.53
N ILE A 569 -10.91 9.01 7.13
CA ILE A 569 -9.44 8.97 7.28
C ILE A 569 -8.76 10.13 6.54
N SER A 570 -9.31 10.52 5.39
CA SER A 570 -8.83 11.60 4.55
C SER A 570 -9.35 12.98 4.98
N SER A 571 -10.28 13.04 5.94
CA SER A 571 -10.86 14.30 6.40
C SER A 571 -9.86 15.11 7.24
N SER A 572 -9.93 16.43 7.14
CA SER A 572 -9.05 17.34 7.89
C SER A 572 -9.22 17.27 9.41
N LYS A 573 -10.37 16.78 9.90
CA LYS A 573 -10.67 16.60 11.33
C LYS A 573 -10.20 15.26 11.88
N ALA A 574 -9.90 14.29 11.02
CA ALA A 574 -9.53 12.94 11.41
C ALA A 574 -8.35 12.84 12.39
N PRO A 575 -7.33 13.72 12.34
CA PRO A 575 -6.26 13.70 13.33
C PRO A 575 -6.76 13.92 14.76
N GLU A 576 -7.77 14.77 14.98
CA GLU A 576 -8.28 15.12 16.31
C GLU A 576 -9.47 14.24 16.77
N GLU A 577 -9.98 13.41 15.87
CA GLU A 577 -11.12 12.52 16.12
C GLU A 577 -10.65 11.07 16.31
N VAL A 578 -11.54 10.24 16.88
CA VAL A 578 -11.33 8.81 17.05
C VAL A 578 -12.19 8.05 16.04
N GLY A 579 -11.54 7.19 15.26
CA GLY A 579 -12.21 6.32 14.29
C GLY A 579 -12.75 5.05 14.95
N SER A 580 -13.82 4.51 14.37
CA SER A 580 -14.34 3.19 14.75
C SER A 580 -13.95 2.13 13.73
N ILE A 581 -14.22 0.85 14.04
CA ILE A 581 -14.05 -0.25 13.09
C ILE A 581 -14.79 0.01 11.76
N HIS A 582 -15.93 0.70 11.80
CA HIS A 582 -16.76 0.97 10.62
C HIS A 582 -16.16 2.01 9.67
N THR A 583 -15.27 2.87 10.17
CA THR A 583 -14.61 3.92 9.38
C THR A 583 -13.17 3.59 9.00
N VAL A 584 -12.50 2.71 9.75
CA VAL A 584 -11.09 2.35 9.50
C VAL A 584 -10.91 1.04 8.72
N GLN A 585 -11.89 0.14 8.74
CA GLN A 585 -11.79 -1.11 7.99
C GLN A 585 -11.56 -0.83 6.50
N GLY A 586 -10.65 -1.58 5.87
CA GLY A 586 -10.28 -1.39 4.47
C GLY A 586 -9.18 -0.35 4.20
N TYR A 587 -8.76 0.41 5.22
CA TYR A 587 -7.67 1.39 5.08
C TYR A 587 -6.39 0.95 5.81
N ASP A 588 -5.27 1.46 5.32
CA ASP A 588 -3.95 1.31 5.92
C ASP A 588 -3.47 2.66 6.46
N LEU A 589 -3.06 2.69 7.73
CA LEU A 589 -2.57 3.87 8.46
C LEU A 589 -1.06 3.75 8.67
N ASN A 590 -0.32 4.85 8.65
CA ASN A 590 1.13 4.78 8.94
C ASN A 590 1.37 4.38 10.40
N TYR A 591 0.69 5.05 11.34
CA TYR A 591 0.61 4.66 12.74
C TYR A 591 -0.83 4.63 13.21
N VAL A 592 -1.13 3.73 14.15
CA VAL A 592 -2.47 3.64 14.76
C VAL A 592 -2.37 3.66 16.28
N GLY A 593 -3.14 4.53 16.92
CA GLY A 593 -3.33 4.54 18.37
C GLY A 593 -4.66 3.87 18.72
N VAL A 594 -4.62 2.68 19.31
CA VAL A 594 -5.80 1.88 19.65
C VAL A 594 -6.15 2.07 21.12
N ILE A 595 -7.34 2.61 21.37
CA ILE A 595 -7.94 2.71 22.70
C ILE A 595 -8.88 1.52 22.87
N ILE A 596 -8.53 0.62 23.79
CA ILE A 596 -9.39 -0.48 24.23
C ILE A 596 -10.22 0.02 25.41
N GLY A 597 -11.53 0.09 25.19
CA GLY A 597 -12.49 0.54 26.20
C GLY A 597 -12.88 -0.54 27.21
N LEU A 598 -13.89 -0.23 28.02
CA LEU A 598 -14.36 -1.15 29.07
C LEU A 598 -15.26 -2.28 28.56
N ASP A 599 -15.54 -2.32 27.25
CA ASP A 599 -16.26 -3.40 26.57
C ASP A 599 -15.46 -4.71 26.52
N LEU A 600 -14.13 -4.66 26.65
CA LEU A 600 -13.23 -5.80 26.78
C LEU A 600 -12.38 -5.67 28.04
N ARG A 601 -12.30 -6.75 28.83
CA ARG A 601 -11.58 -6.79 30.11
C ARG A 601 -10.82 -8.11 30.27
N PHE A 602 -9.90 -8.15 31.23
CA PHE A 602 -9.16 -9.36 31.56
C PHE A 602 -9.38 -9.76 33.03
N ASP A 603 -9.74 -11.03 33.24
CA ASP A 603 -9.87 -11.63 34.57
C ASP A 603 -8.54 -12.31 34.94
N PRO A 604 -7.76 -11.76 35.88
CA PRO A 604 -6.45 -12.31 36.24
C PRO A 604 -6.54 -13.66 36.96
N GLU A 605 -7.62 -13.92 37.68
CA GLU A 605 -7.82 -15.20 38.39
C GLU A 605 -8.15 -16.32 37.42
N ARG A 606 -9.10 -16.06 36.50
CA ARG A 606 -9.49 -17.04 35.47
C ARG A 606 -8.57 -17.04 34.25
N ARG A 607 -7.63 -16.09 34.18
CA ARG A 607 -6.67 -15.90 33.08
C ARG A 607 -7.34 -15.88 31.70
N ARG A 608 -8.45 -15.16 31.58
CA ARG A 608 -9.26 -15.09 30.36
C ARG A 608 -9.80 -13.69 30.09
N LEU A 609 -10.01 -13.39 28.81
CA LEU A 609 -10.75 -12.22 28.38
C LEU A 609 -12.25 -12.42 28.64
N PHE A 610 -12.94 -11.33 28.95
CA PHE A 610 -14.40 -11.30 29.04
C PHE A 610 -14.93 -9.92 28.61
N ILE A 611 -16.22 -9.86 28.30
CA ILE A 611 -16.87 -8.62 27.87
C ILE A 611 -17.71 -8.00 28.98
N ASP A 612 -17.93 -6.69 28.85
CA ASP A 612 -18.99 -5.97 29.56
C ASP A 612 -20.00 -5.44 28.55
N ARG A 613 -21.17 -6.10 28.46
CA ARG A 613 -22.25 -5.74 27.52
C ARG A 613 -22.78 -4.32 27.70
N ASN A 614 -22.70 -3.77 28.91
CA ASN A 614 -23.18 -2.42 29.21
C ASN A 614 -22.22 -1.36 28.70
N SER A 615 -20.95 -1.72 28.57
CA SER A 615 -19.91 -0.89 28.00
C SER A 615 -19.83 -1.01 26.47
N TYR A 616 -20.56 -1.91 25.80
CA TYR A 616 -20.58 -2.02 24.33
C TYR A 616 -21.78 -1.32 23.68
N PHE A 617 -21.54 -0.23 22.95
CA PHE A 617 -22.56 0.69 22.42
C PHE A 617 -22.89 0.50 20.93
N ASP A 618 -22.28 -0.47 20.23
CA ASP A 618 -22.71 -0.82 18.87
C ASP A 618 -24.01 -1.62 18.91
N LYS A 619 -25.13 -0.91 18.72
CA LYS A 619 -26.47 -1.50 18.71
C LYS A 619 -26.62 -2.61 17.67
N LYS A 620 -25.99 -2.47 16.49
CA LYS A 620 -26.07 -3.48 15.41
C LYS A 620 -25.07 -4.61 15.63
N GLY A 621 -23.94 -4.31 16.27
CA GLY A 621 -22.93 -5.30 16.65
C GLY A 621 -23.40 -6.31 17.71
N LYS A 622 -24.44 -5.99 18.48
CA LYS A 622 -25.06 -6.90 19.47
C LYS A 622 -26.54 -7.24 19.22
N GLU A 623 -27.04 -6.95 18.03
CA GLU A 623 -28.44 -7.17 17.67
C GLU A 623 -28.71 -8.67 17.47
N ASN A 624 -29.75 -9.19 18.14
CA ASN A 624 -30.25 -10.54 17.88
C ASN A 624 -30.92 -10.61 16.51
N ASN A 625 -30.97 -11.80 15.91
CA ASN A 625 -31.64 -12.01 14.64
C ASN A 625 -32.96 -12.77 14.85
N PRO A 626 -34.08 -12.08 15.16
CA PRO A 626 -35.36 -12.75 15.38
C PRO A 626 -35.91 -13.43 14.13
N VAL A 627 -35.54 -12.94 12.93
CA VAL A 627 -36.01 -13.50 11.65
C VAL A 627 -35.50 -14.93 11.46
N LEU A 628 -34.28 -15.20 11.92
CA LEU A 628 -33.65 -16.53 11.90
C LEU A 628 -33.67 -17.23 13.27
N GLY A 629 -34.36 -16.68 14.27
CA GLY A 629 -34.41 -17.23 15.63
C GLY A 629 -33.07 -17.26 16.36
N ARG A 630 -32.08 -16.46 15.97
CA ARG A 630 -30.73 -16.48 16.58
C ARG A 630 -30.58 -15.43 17.67
N LYS A 631 -30.01 -15.85 18.80
CA LYS A 631 -29.58 -14.98 19.90
C LYS A 631 -28.07 -15.05 20.04
N TYR A 632 -27.41 -13.91 20.26
CA TYR A 632 -25.96 -13.86 20.42
C TYR A 632 -25.57 -13.85 21.90
N SER A 633 -24.79 -14.86 22.28
CA SER A 633 -24.27 -15.05 23.63
C SER A 633 -23.12 -14.08 23.96
N ASP A 634 -22.68 -14.07 25.22
CA ASP A 634 -21.52 -13.26 25.63
C ASP A 634 -20.25 -13.77 24.94
N ASP A 635 -20.15 -15.08 24.70
CA ASP A 635 -19.04 -15.69 23.98
C ASP A 635 -19.03 -15.28 22.50
N ASP A 636 -20.20 -15.17 21.86
CA ASP A 636 -20.32 -14.64 20.50
C ASP A 636 -19.86 -13.19 20.42
N LEU A 637 -20.29 -12.36 21.38
CA LEU A 637 -19.88 -10.96 21.44
C LEU A 637 -18.41 -10.80 21.77
N LEU A 638 -17.86 -11.63 22.66
CA LEU A 638 -16.43 -11.67 22.97
C LEU A 638 -15.62 -11.97 21.71
N ARG A 639 -16.05 -12.95 20.90
CA ARG A 639 -15.43 -13.24 19.61
C ARG A 639 -15.49 -12.03 18.66
N PHE A 640 -16.64 -11.35 18.54
CA PHE A 640 -16.73 -10.16 17.68
C PHE A 640 -15.87 -8.99 18.18
N ILE A 641 -15.89 -8.70 19.48
CA ILE A 641 -15.14 -7.58 20.07
C ILE A 641 -13.63 -7.82 19.99
N THR A 642 -13.16 -9.03 20.28
CA THR A 642 -11.73 -9.40 20.12
C THR A 642 -11.29 -9.29 18.65
N GLN A 643 -12.12 -9.72 17.70
CA GLN A 643 -11.85 -9.53 16.27
C GLN A 643 -11.83 -8.06 15.87
N ILE A 644 -12.75 -7.23 16.39
CA ILE A 644 -12.74 -5.78 16.18
C ILE A 644 -11.39 -5.20 16.60
N TYR A 645 -10.95 -5.46 17.84
CA TYR A 645 -9.68 -4.94 18.35
C TYR A 645 -8.47 -5.51 17.59
N ALA A 646 -8.48 -6.79 17.20
CA ALA A 646 -7.44 -7.38 16.37
C ALA A 646 -7.34 -6.67 15.00
N VAL A 647 -8.50 -6.36 14.40
CA VAL A 647 -8.54 -5.58 13.16
C VAL A 647 -8.02 -4.17 13.37
N LEU A 648 -8.31 -3.50 14.48
CA LEU A 648 -7.81 -2.15 14.78
C LEU A 648 -6.29 -2.13 14.99
N MET A 649 -5.76 -3.07 15.79
CA MET A 649 -4.33 -3.19 16.13
C MET A 649 -3.45 -3.55 14.93
N THR A 650 -4.02 -4.12 13.87
CA THR A 650 -3.32 -4.51 12.65
C THR A 650 -3.42 -3.50 11.50
N ARG A 651 -3.87 -2.26 11.79
CA ARG A 651 -3.98 -1.18 10.78
C ARG A 651 -2.71 -0.37 10.57
N GLY A 652 -1.79 -0.38 11.52
CA GLY A 652 -0.52 0.35 11.44
C GLY A 652 0.46 -0.32 10.46
N ILE A 653 0.99 0.44 9.51
CA ILE A 653 2.05 -0.02 8.59
C ILE A 653 3.40 0.02 9.30
N ARG A 654 3.67 1.11 10.04
CA ARG A 654 4.95 1.41 10.70
C ARG A 654 4.92 1.18 12.20
N GLY A 655 3.75 1.31 12.84
CA GLY A 655 3.62 1.10 14.27
C GLY A 655 2.18 1.07 14.79
N THR A 656 2.00 0.43 15.94
CA THR A 656 0.73 0.34 16.69
C THR A 656 0.97 0.73 18.13
N TYR A 657 0.22 1.71 18.63
CA TYR A 657 0.22 2.13 20.02
C TYR A 657 -1.08 1.67 20.68
N VAL A 658 -1.00 1.17 21.90
CA VAL A 658 -2.15 0.55 22.57
C VAL A 658 -2.32 1.11 23.97
N TYR A 659 -3.54 1.52 24.30
CA TYR A 659 -3.96 1.88 25.64
C TYR A 659 -5.21 1.08 26.02
N ALA A 660 -5.22 0.48 27.21
CA ALA A 660 -6.39 -0.22 27.76
C ALA A 660 -6.95 0.53 28.97
N CYS A 661 -8.27 0.74 28.97
CA CYS A 661 -8.98 1.40 30.06
C CYS A 661 -9.06 0.50 31.31
N ASP A 662 -9.30 -0.80 31.12
CA ASP A 662 -9.36 -1.77 32.19
C ASP A 662 -7.94 -2.05 32.76
N PRO A 663 -7.69 -1.88 34.06
CA PRO A 663 -6.38 -2.10 34.66
C PRO A 663 -5.87 -3.54 34.50
N GLY A 664 -6.74 -4.54 34.65
CA GLY A 664 -6.38 -5.95 34.50
C GLY A 664 -5.92 -6.26 33.07
N LEU A 665 -6.65 -5.75 32.08
CA LEU A 665 -6.27 -5.87 30.68
C LEU A 665 -4.97 -5.11 30.36
N ARG A 666 -4.74 -3.95 30.96
CA ARG A 666 -3.50 -3.19 30.77
C ARG A 666 -2.28 -3.99 31.24
N GLU A 667 -2.33 -4.55 32.44
CA GLU A 667 -1.24 -5.37 32.97
C GLU A 667 -1.03 -6.65 32.16
N TYR A 668 -2.12 -7.27 31.71
CA TYR A 668 -2.06 -8.40 30.78
C TYR A 668 -1.33 -8.05 29.46
N LEU A 669 -1.65 -6.90 28.85
CA LEU A 669 -1.03 -6.48 27.59
C LEU A 669 0.45 -6.13 27.75
N LYS A 670 0.88 -5.59 28.89
CA LYS A 670 2.30 -5.26 29.16
C LYS A 670 3.22 -6.47 29.09
N VAL A 671 2.70 -7.67 29.35
CA VAL A 671 3.47 -8.93 29.17
C VAL A 671 3.93 -9.08 27.71
N PHE A 672 3.09 -8.70 26.75
CA PHE A 672 3.31 -8.92 25.31
C PHE A 672 3.76 -7.68 24.56
N ILE A 673 3.42 -6.49 25.05
CA ILE A 673 3.64 -5.23 24.34
C ILE A 673 4.58 -4.36 25.17
N PRO A 674 5.78 -4.00 24.65
CA PRO A 674 6.73 -3.15 25.35
C PRO A 674 6.12 -1.83 25.82
N THR A 675 6.37 -1.46 27.07
CA THR A 675 6.07 -0.12 27.59
C THR A 675 7.32 0.73 27.37
N ARG A 676 7.23 1.77 26.54
CA ARG A 676 8.30 2.76 26.36
C ARG A 676 7.71 4.13 26.65
N SER A 677 8.27 4.80 27.66
CA SER A 677 7.94 6.16 28.09
C SER A 677 8.20 7.17 26.99
#